data_AF-A0A1D6K5E7-F1
#
_entry.id   AF-A0A1D6K5E7-F1
#
_cell.length_a   1.000
_cell.length_b   1.000
_cell.length_c   1.000
_cell.angle_alpha   90.00
_cell.angle_beta   90.00
_cell.angle_gamma   90.00
#
_symmetry.space_group_name_H-M   'P 1'
#
loop_
_entity.id
_entity.type
_entity.pdbx_description
1 polymer ?
#
loop_
_entity_poly.entity_id
_entity_poly.type
_entity_poly.pdbx_seq_one_letter_code
_entity_poly.pdbx_strand_id
1 'polypeptide(L)'
;MLSWSGTGSARNPEKLRRQATCSSRPRGPRPSEHEKNNVPPRAARDSSHWPESDPHRPPSPPPRLFRAAMDEAFARAVEDGLKLTKRLVLPSGGGMPPPPRPHLAMDRDDPAAALQQLMPAAPMAYAVVVDPAAVDSPDVPSYQPHVYGRLDPPALIPLQMREVELRVDCAAGCATAEVALRARWWLHCITRSRACHCRIVVPMAHQGSILGAEVTVGKRSYNTHVIDTEDNCSVKIAMPESGGLLKQEFFSLTIPQVGGGEDIFATIRWSQKLLYDNGQFSVEVPFRFPQFVNPLPKVFMKKEKIQLIVNSGVTKEILLQGTSHPLKEKSRQGEKLSFLHEAVVENWSTKDFTFAYTVYSGDLSGGVLVQPSTLRDYDDRDMFCLFLLPGNNENRKVFRKAVVYIIDTSGSMQGKPLESVKNALSTTLSDLIPGDYFNIITFNDELHSFSSHLEQVNEKTIGNAIEWMNLNFVAQGGTNIMHPLSEAMTLLSTSHDALPQIYFVTDGSVDDERNICHTLKTQLIKSGSKSPRISTFGLGSYCNHYFLRMLASIGKGHYAAAFDTGSIEGRMLQWFQKASSTIVSNVSIDAIKHIQDFEVDSVYIPDISAKYPLCVSGRYNGKLPETLIAKGHLADMSEISIELKVQHIKDIPLDKVLAKQQMDLLTAKAWLMENKELERKLRTMLFITLYSLCSNLQVVKLSIQNSLPSEYTRMVLLQTSLDKIDPAQQAKNKPTKQSSSPDELPAMPLGGLAVGFGDVAATTENLTTGFGDMKAAEKFVMLEKAAGCCSRMADCCCCMCFIKACSKMNDQCAIVMAQACAAIACLGCFECCSELCCGGSN
;
A
#
# COMPACT_ATOMS: atom_id res chain seq x y z
N MET A 1 37.63 44.49 0.04
CA MET A 1 37.76 45.95 -0.14
C MET A 1 36.52 46.61 0.47
N LEU A 2 36.60 47.87 0.92
CA LEU A 2 35.53 48.61 1.63
C LEU A 2 35.09 48.00 2.98
N SER A 3 35.78 48.45 4.03
CA SER A 3 35.32 48.49 5.42
C SER A 3 34.39 49.68 5.66
N TRP A 4 33.55 49.64 6.70
CA TRP A 4 33.06 50.84 7.40
C TRP A 4 33.07 50.60 8.91
N SER A 5 33.30 51.65 9.70
CA SER A 5 33.59 51.58 11.14
C SER A 5 33.01 52.77 11.89
N GLY A 6 32.46 52.54 13.09
CA GLY A 6 31.96 53.61 13.97
C GLY A 6 32.23 53.28 15.43
N THR A 7 32.75 54.25 16.19
CA THR A 7 33.19 54.08 17.59
C THR A 7 32.78 55.27 18.44
N GLY A 8 32.42 55.00 19.70
CA GLY A 8 32.19 56.03 20.71
C GLY A 8 31.37 55.52 21.89
N SER A 9 31.60 55.89 23.15
CA SER A 9 32.82 56.01 23.97
C SER A 9 32.35 56.60 25.32
N ALA A 10 32.39 55.76 26.35
CA ALA A 10 32.50 56.06 27.80
C ALA A 10 31.85 57.32 28.43
N ARG A 11 31.11 57.09 29.52
CA ARG A 11 31.26 57.86 30.78
C ARG A 11 31.05 56.94 32.01
N ASN A 12 31.88 57.15 33.03
CA ASN A 12 31.90 56.55 34.37
C ASN A 12 31.76 57.74 35.38
N PRO A 13 31.84 57.62 36.72
CA PRO A 13 31.89 56.46 37.64
C PRO A 13 30.68 56.48 38.62
N GLU A 14 30.58 55.82 39.79
CA GLU A 14 31.51 55.22 40.78
C GLU A 14 30.76 54.06 41.53
N LYS A 15 31.01 53.55 42.76
CA LYS A 15 31.80 53.96 43.95
C LYS A 15 32.43 52.77 44.72
N LEU A 16 33.28 53.12 45.69
CA LEU A 16 33.88 52.41 46.83
C LEU A 16 33.30 51.02 47.26
N ARG A 17 34.14 49.96 47.43
CA ARG A 17 34.88 49.51 48.66
C ARG A 17 33.98 48.85 49.74
N ARG A 18 34.36 47.85 50.56
CA ARG A 18 35.61 47.07 50.90
C ARG A 18 35.17 45.83 51.76
N GLN A 19 35.92 44.78 52.11
CA GLN A 19 37.15 44.07 51.63
C GLN A 19 37.32 42.75 52.43
N ALA A 20 37.95 41.70 51.84
CA ALA A 20 38.88 40.73 52.51
C ALA A 20 38.34 39.77 53.64
N THR A 21 38.90 38.58 53.95
CA THR A 21 39.96 37.71 53.37
C THR A 21 39.94 36.27 53.94
N CYS A 22 40.52 35.31 53.17
CA CYS A 22 41.31 34.13 53.61
C CYS A 22 40.79 33.02 54.56
N SER A 23 40.55 31.83 53.95
CA SER A 23 41.16 30.51 54.26
C SER A 23 41.15 29.86 55.67
N SER A 24 40.70 28.58 55.76
CA SER A 24 41.53 27.41 56.18
C SER A 24 40.77 26.05 56.18
N ARG A 25 41.52 24.93 56.25
CA ARG A 25 41.12 23.51 56.51
C ARG A 25 41.59 23.14 57.96
N PRO A 26 41.22 22.03 58.67
CA PRO A 26 41.04 20.64 58.14
C PRO A 26 40.16 19.57 58.91
N ARG A 27 39.97 18.39 58.26
CA ARG A 27 39.91 16.97 58.76
C ARG A 27 39.14 16.52 60.06
N GLY A 28 37.95 15.88 59.87
CA GLY A 28 37.48 14.58 60.45
C GLY A 28 37.39 14.32 61.98
N PRO A 29 37.14 13.07 62.48
CA PRO A 29 36.49 11.90 61.83
C PRO A 29 35.58 10.97 62.74
N ARG A 30 34.86 10.00 62.12
CA ARG A 30 34.42 8.65 62.63
C ARG A 30 33.17 8.48 63.56
N PRO A 31 32.61 7.23 63.74
CA PRO A 31 31.15 6.97 63.87
C PRO A 31 30.71 6.01 65.01
N SER A 32 29.46 5.50 64.95
CA SER A 32 28.96 4.30 65.68
C SER A 32 27.78 3.60 64.95
N GLU A 33 27.53 2.32 65.25
CA GLU A 33 26.54 1.42 64.59
C GLU A 33 25.38 0.96 65.52
N HIS A 34 24.63 -0.11 65.16
CA HIS A 34 23.62 -0.90 65.93
C HIS A 34 22.20 -0.31 66.14
N GLU A 35 21.10 -1.09 66.26
CA GLU A 35 20.74 -2.43 65.70
C GLU A 35 19.22 -2.75 65.74
N LYS A 36 18.75 -3.53 64.75
CA LYS A 36 17.67 -4.58 64.68
C LYS A 36 16.52 -4.72 65.73
N ASN A 37 15.31 -4.93 65.18
CA ASN A 37 14.25 -5.93 65.53
C ASN A 37 13.61 -5.92 66.96
N ASN A 38 12.31 -6.16 67.20
CA ASN A 38 11.47 -7.29 66.73
C ASN A 38 9.96 -7.17 67.14
N VAL A 39 9.03 -7.74 66.33
CA VAL A 39 7.76 -8.44 66.71
C VAL A 39 6.52 -7.66 67.29
N PRO A 40 5.24 -8.08 67.05
CA PRO A 40 4.01 -7.26 67.24
C PRO A 40 2.96 -7.83 68.24
N PRO A 41 1.75 -7.22 68.35
CA PRO A 41 0.51 -8.05 68.46
C PRO A 41 -0.82 -7.49 67.85
N ARG A 42 -1.64 -8.42 67.34
CA ARG A 42 -3.14 -8.55 67.38
C ARG A 42 -4.11 -7.37 67.07
N ALA A 43 -4.65 -7.42 65.85
CA ALA A 43 -6.08 -7.50 65.45
C ALA A 43 -7.25 -6.89 66.29
N ALA A 44 -8.11 -6.12 65.59
CA ALA A 44 -9.57 -6.03 65.77
C ALA A 44 -10.26 -5.60 64.44
N ARG A 45 -11.61 -5.64 64.38
CA ARG A 45 -12.48 -5.39 63.20
C ARG A 45 -12.63 -3.86 62.90
N ASP A 46 -13.16 -3.37 61.77
CA ASP A 46 -14.46 -3.65 61.13
C ASP A 46 -14.54 -3.48 59.58
N SER A 47 -15.68 -3.98 59.07
CA SER A 47 -16.30 -3.88 57.74
C SER A 47 -16.76 -2.46 57.34
N SER A 48 -17.11 -2.10 56.10
CA SER A 48 -16.99 -2.73 54.75
C SER A 48 -17.54 -1.76 53.68
N HIS A 49 -17.00 -1.75 52.46
CA HIS A 49 -17.75 -1.52 51.21
C HIS A 49 -16.92 -1.92 49.98
N TRP A 50 -17.52 -2.70 49.07
CA TRP A 50 -17.05 -2.97 47.70
C TRP A 50 -18.28 -2.87 46.79
N PRO A 51 -18.19 -2.29 45.57
CA PRO A 51 -19.18 -2.53 44.53
C PRO A 51 -18.96 -3.90 43.89
N GLU A 52 -20.05 -4.58 43.52
CA GLU A 52 -20.02 -5.95 43.00
C GLU A 52 -19.72 -6.03 41.49
N SER A 53 -19.30 -7.22 41.04
CA SER A 53 -19.03 -7.54 39.63
C SER A 53 -20.20 -8.34 39.01
N ASP A 54 -20.76 -7.85 37.91
CA ASP A 54 -21.88 -8.49 37.18
C ASP A 54 -21.42 -9.79 36.46
N PRO A 55 -21.99 -10.97 36.80
CA PRO A 55 -21.53 -12.26 36.28
C PRO A 55 -22.21 -12.73 34.98
N HIS A 56 -22.99 -11.90 34.26
CA HIS A 56 -23.74 -12.32 33.07
C HIS A 56 -23.32 -11.66 31.74
N ARG A 57 -22.08 -11.97 31.30
CA ARG A 57 -21.65 -11.73 29.90
C ARG A 57 -21.03 -13.00 29.31
N PRO A 58 -21.53 -13.56 28.18
CA PRO A 58 -20.87 -14.68 27.53
C PRO A 58 -19.50 -14.24 26.98
N PRO A 59 -18.46 -15.11 27.03
CA PRO A 59 -17.14 -14.75 26.55
C PRO A 59 -17.15 -14.50 25.04
N SER A 60 -16.73 -13.31 24.64
CA SER A 60 -16.44 -12.98 23.24
C SER A 60 -15.34 -13.92 22.70
N PRO A 61 -15.50 -14.50 21.49
CA PRO A 61 -14.50 -15.41 20.94
C PRO A 61 -13.16 -14.70 20.68
N PRO A 62 -12.01 -15.37 20.87
CA PRO A 62 -10.69 -14.75 20.77
C PRO A 62 -10.34 -14.31 19.34
N PRO A 63 -9.56 -13.24 19.15
CA PRO A 63 -9.32 -12.59 17.85
C PRO A 63 -8.31 -13.36 16.96
N ARG A 64 -8.71 -14.55 16.47
CA ARG A 64 -7.97 -15.29 15.42
C ARG A 64 -8.58 -15.19 14.01
N LEU A 65 -9.77 -14.59 13.87
CA LEU A 65 -10.64 -14.78 12.70
C LEU A 65 -10.51 -13.75 11.56
N PHE A 66 -10.17 -12.49 11.85
CA PHE A 66 -10.42 -11.40 10.89
C PHE A 66 -9.56 -11.43 9.60
N ARG A 67 -8.30 -11.89 9.67
CA ARG A 67 -7.47 -12.05 8.47
C ARG A 67 -7.94 -13.16 7.54
N ALA A 68 -8.54 -14.22 8.08
CA ALA A 68 -9.07 -15.30 7.25
C ALA A 68 -10.26 -14.81 6.43
N ALA A 69 -11.17 -14.07 7.06
CA ALA A 69 -12.51 -13.76 6.55
C ALA A 69 -12.59 -13.35 5.07
N MET A 70 -11.75 -12.45 4.55
CA MET A 70 -11.86 -12.00 3.16
C MET A 70 -11.22 -12.96 2.14
N ASP A 71 -9.98 -13.43 2.38
CA ASP A 71 -9.34 -14.40 1.48
C ASP A 71 -10.13 -15.71 1.47
N GLU A 72 -10.60 -16.13 2.65
CA GLU A 72 -11.42 -17.31 2.83
C GLU A 72 -12.81 -17.14 2.22
N ALA A 73 -13.47 -15.97 2.32
CA ALA A 73 -14.74 -15.73 1.63
C ALA A 73 -14.56 -15.76 0.10
N PHE A 74 -13.48 -15.18 -0.44
CA PHE A 74 -13.20 -15.26 -1.88
C PHE A 74 -12.91 -16.71 -2.30
N ALA A 75 -12.03 -17.41 -1.59
CA ALA A 75 -11.66 -18.79 -1.86
C ALA A 75 -12.86 -19.75 -1.74
N ARG A 76 -13.70 -19.63 -0.70
CA ARG A 76 -14.96 -20.38 -0.55
C ARG A 76 -15.95 -20.07 -1.67
N ALA A 77 -16.11 -18.80 -2.06
CA ALA A 77 -16.97 -18.44 -3.19
C ALA A 77 -16.48 -19.05 -4.52
N VAL A 78 -15.16 -19.14 -4.73
CA VAL A 78 -14.57 -19.86 -5.88
C VAL A 78 -14.77 -21.38 -5.75
N GLU A 79 -14.62 -21.94 -4.54
CA GLU A 79 -14.87 -23.36 -4.27
C GLU A 79 -16.33 -23.75 -4.57
N ASP A 80 -17.29 -22.93 -4.15
CA ASP A 80 -18.72 -23.11 -4.43
C ASP A 80 -19.03 -22.90 -5.92
N GLY A 81 -18.35 -21.98 -6.59
CA GLY A 81 -18.37 -21.87 -8.05
C GLY A 81 -17.90 -23.16 -8.74
N LEU A 82 -16.80 -23.75 -8.27
CA LEU A 82 -16.30 -25.04 -8.75
C LEU A 82 -17.19 -26.23 -8.35
N LYS A 83 -18.03 -26.11 -7.30
CA LYS A 83 -19.11 -27.09 -7.02
C LYS A 83 -20.25 -26.95 -8.03
N LEU A 84 -20.58 -25.73 -8.46
CA LEU A 84 -21.61 -25.46 -9.47
C LEU A 84 -21.22 -25.83 -10.92
N THR A 85 -19.93 -25.85 -11.29
CA THR A 85 -19.54 -26.28 -12.65
C THR A 85 -19.90 -27.75 -12.94
N LYS A 86 -20.12 -28.57 -11.91
CA LYS A 86 -20.64 -29.96 -12.01
C LYS A 86 -22.02 -30.06 -12.68
N ARG A 87 -22.73 -28.94 -12.85
CA ARG A 87 -24.03 -28.88 -13.55
C ARG A 87 -23.88 -28.81 -15.07
N LEU A 88 -22.75 -28.31 -15.57
CA LEU A 88 -22.53 -28.03 -16.98
C LEU A 88 -22.37 -29.34 -17.78
N VAL A 89 -23.25 -29.56 -18.74
CA VAL A 89 -23.09 -30.65 -19.72
C VAL A 89 -21.94 -30.29 -20.65
N LEU A 90 -20.86 -31.06 -20.58
CA LEU A 90 -19.72 -30.95 -21.49
C LEU A 90 -20.10 -31.59 -22.84
N PRO A 91 -19.77 -30.97 -23.99
CA PRO A 91 -20.06 -31.53 -25.31
C PRO A 91 -19.53 -32.96 -25.44
N SER A 92 -20.45 -33.92 -25.56
CA SER A 92 -20.17 -35.36 -25.39
C SER A 92 -19.56 -35.99 -26.65
N GLY A 93 -18.35 -35.56 -26.99
CA GLY A 93 -17.56 -35.97 -28.16
C GLY A 93 -16.51 -37.06 -27.86
N GLY A 94 -16.91 -38.15 -27.20
CA GLY A 94 -16.09 -39.35 -27.05
C GLY A 94 -15.18 -39.41 -25.81
N GLY A 95 -15.70 -40.00 -24.73
CA GLY A 95 -14.91 -40.73 -23.72
C GLY A 95 -13.87 -39.97 -22.87
N MET A 96 -13.77 -38.63 -22.98
CA MET A 96 -12.77 -37.87 -22.21
C MET A 96 -13.28 -37.58 -20.78
N PRO A 97 -12.39 -37.66 -19.75
CA PRO A 97 -12.77 -37.36 -18.37
C PRO A 97 -13.14 -35.88 -18.18
N PRO A 98 -13.87 -35.53 -17.11
CA PRO A 98 -14.09 -34.14 -16.72
C PRO A 98 -12.74 -33.42 -16.48
N PRO A 99 -12.71 -32.07 -16.57
CA PRO A 99 -11.49 -31.31 -16.28
C PRO A 99 -10.89 -31.74 -14.93
N PRO A 100 -9.59 -32.10 -14.86
CA PRO A 100 -9.02 -32.66 -13.64
C PRO A 100 -9.20 -31.71 -12.47
N ARG A 101 -9.59 -32.28 -11.33
CA ARG A 101 -9.75 -31.53 -10.08
C ARG A 101 -8.39 -30.96 -9.67
N PRO A 102 -8.34 -29.80 -8.98
CA PRO A 102 -7.25 -29.56 -8.05
C PRO A 102 -7.12 -30.79 -7.13
N HIS A 103 -5.90 -31.27 -6.92
CA HIS A 103 -5.64 -32.29 -5.90
C HIS A 103 -5.72 -31.65 -4.52
N LEU A 104 -6.95 -31.32 -4.11
CA LEU A 104 -7.35 -31.24 -2.71
C LEU A 104 -7.19 -32.63 -2.12
N ALA A 105 -5.96 -32.96 -1.73
CA ALA A 105 -5.65 -34.17 -1.00
C ALA A 105 -6.48 -34.15 0.28
N MET A 106 -7.26 -35.20 0.51
CA MET A 106 -7.98 -35.38 1.77
C MET A 106 -7.01 -35.70 2.92
N ASP A 107 -5.75 -35.98 2.57
CA ASP A 107 -4.59 -36.22 3.44
C ASP A 107 -3.63 -35.00 3.43
N ARG A 108 -4.14 -33.81 3.77
CA ARG A 108 -3.31 -32.64 4.12
C ARG A 108 -3.88 -31.96 5.36
N ASP A 109 -3.07 -31.92 6.42
CA ASP A 109 -3.47 -31.46 7.76
C ASP A 109 -3.72 -29.93 7.88
N ASP A 110 -3.56 -29.17 6.80
CA ASP A 110 -3.78 -27.72 6.78
C ASP A 110 -4.79 -27.30 5.68
N PRO A 111 -6.05 -26.98 6.05
CA PRO A 111 -7.05 -26.49 5.11
C PRO A 111 -6.81 -25.03 4.64
N ALA A 112 -5.98 -24.24 5.33
CA ALA A 112 -5.66 -22.88 4.87
C ALA A 112 -4.78 -22.93 3.61
N ALA A 113 -3.81 -23.84 3.58
CA ALA A 113 -2.96 -24.09 2.41
C ALA A 113 -3.75 -24.59 1.18
N ALA A 114 -4.92 -25.20 1.40
CA ALA A 114 -5.85 -25.60 0.33
C ALA A 114 -6.64 -24.41 -0.23
N LEU A 115 -7.21 -23.57 0.64
CA LEU A 115 -7.93 -22.35 0.25
C LEU A 115 -7.03 -21.36 -0.51
N GLN A 116 -5.75 -21.26 -0.13
CA GLN A 116 -4.78 -20.37 -0.78
C GLN A 116 -4.55 -20.72 -2.27
N GLN A 117 -4.81 -21.96 -2.71
CA GLN A 117 -4.73 -22.36 -4.12
C GLN A 117 -5.91 -21.86 -4.99
N LEU A 118 -6.97 -21.32 -4.37
CA LEU A 118 -8.13 -20.78 -5.07
C LEU A 118 -8.03 -19.26 -5.33
N MET A 119 -7.04 -18.60 -4.72
CA MET A 119 -6.69 -17.21 -5.03
C MET A 119 -6.05 -17.11 -6.43
N PRO A 120 -6.32 -16.05 -7.21
CA PRO A 120 -5.79 -15.93 -8.57
C PRO A 120 -4.28 -15.69 -8.56
N ALA A 121 -3.53 -16.61 -9.16
CA ALA A 121 -2.07 -16.50 -9.35
C ALA A 121 -1.66 -15.93 -10.73
N ALA A 122 -2.66 -15.53 -11.52
CA ALA A 122 -2.56 -14.72 -12.73
C ALA A 122 -3.90 -13.94 -12.88
N PRO A 123 -3.99 -12.89 -13.71
CA PRO A 123 -5.25 -12.20 -13.91
C PRO A 123 -6.32 -13.13 -14.51
N MET A 124 -7.49 -13.16 -13.89
CA MET A 124 -8.56 -14.14 -14.14
C MET A 124 -9.94 -13.48 -14.08
N ALA A 125 -10.88 -13.98 -14.90
CA ALA A 125 -12.28 -13.58 -14.86
C ALA A 125 -13.16 -14.67 -14.22
N TYR A 126 -14.21 -14.25 -13.52
CA TYR A 126 -15.15 -15.10 -12.80
C TYR A 126 -16.59 -14.65 -13.06
N ALA A 127 -17.52 -15.57 -13.30
CA ALA A 127 -18.95 -15.28 -13.27
C ALA A 127 -19.45 -15.18 -11.83
N VAL A 128 -20.16 -14.10 -11.49
CA VAL A 128 -20.76 -13.87 -10.17
C VAL A 128 -22.18 -14.45 -10.17
N VAL A 129 -22.39 -15.53 -9.43
CA VAL A 129 -23.62 -16.32 -9.43
C VAL A 129 -24.40 -16.12 -8.13
N VAL A 130 -25.52 -15.39 -8.22
CA VAL A 130 -26.51 -15.22 -7.13
C VAL A 130 -27.62 -16.27 -7.23
N ASP A 131 -27.99 -16.69 -8.45
CA ASP A 131 -29.03 -17.70 -8.72
C ASP A 131 -28.39 -18.96 -9.33
N PRO A 132 -28.33 -20.09 -8.59
CA PRO A 132 -27.82 -21.36 -9.12
C PRO A 132 -28.57 -21.87 -10.36
N ALA A 133 -29.82 -21.46 -10.60
CA ALA A 133 -30.59 -21.81 -11.79
C ALA A 133 -30.22 -20.98 -13.03
N ALA A 134 -29.26 -20.05 -12.93
CA ALA A 134 -28.61 -19.42 -14.08
C ALA A 134 -27.45 -20.23 -14.65
N VAL A 135 -26.93 -21.21 -13.89
CA VAL A 135 -25.74 -21.99 -14.25
C VAL A 135 -26.13 -23.18 -15.11
N ASP A 136 -25.92 -23.03 -16.42
CA ASP A 136 -26.15 -24.06 -17.43
C ASP A 136 -25.23 -23.84 -18.63
N SER A 137 -24.98 -24.88 -19.42
CA SER A 137 -24.13 -24.79 -20.62
C SER A 137 -24.85 -23.96 -21.71
N PRO A 138 -24.27 -22.86 -22.23
CA PRO A 138 -24.94 -21.98 -23.19
C PRO A 138 -25.28 -22.65 -24.53
N ASP A 139 -24.66 -23.78 -24.85
CA ASP A 139 -24.80 -24.48 -26.13
C ASP A 139 -25.59 -25.80 -26.04
N VAL A 140 -25.70 -26.40 -24.85
CA VAL A 140 -26.36 -27.70 -24.62
C VAL A 140 -27.05 -27.68 -23.24
N PRO A 141 -28.33 -27.31 -23.15
CA PRO A 141 -29.02 -27.17 -21.87
C PRO A 141 -29.10 -28.48 -21.07
N SER A 142 -28.84 -28.41 -19.76
CA SER A 142 -28.86 -29.55 -18.85
C SER A 142 -30.20 -29.70 -18.13
N TYR A 143 -30.75 -30.91 -18.11
CA TYR A 143 -31.97 -31.19 -17.34
C TYR A 143 -31.60 -31.61 -15.91
N GLN A 144 -31.54 -30.64 -14.99
CA GLN A 144 -31.36 -30.89 -13.56
C GLN A 144 -32.56 -30.37 -12.73
N PRO A 145 -32.97 -31.08 -11.67
CA PRO A 145 -34.04 -30.63 -10.80
C PRO A 145 -33.68 -29.36 -10.01
N HIS A 146 -34.72 -28.68 -9.56
CA HIS A 146 -34.64 -27.40 -8.84
C HIS A 146 -33.78 -27.48 -7.57
N VAL A 147 -32.91 -26.49 -7.39
CA VAL A 147 -32.23 -26.20 -6.13
C VAL A 147 -32.81 -24.89 -5.61
N TYR A 148 -33.36 -24.91 -4.40
CA TYR A 148 -33.94 -23.74 -3.76
C TYR A 148 -32.89 -22.96 -2.99
N GLY A 149 -32.87 -21.63 -3.17
CA GLY A 149 -31.98 -20.71 -2.48
C GLY A 149 -31.23 -19.77 -3.42
N ARG A 150 -31.23 -18.47 -3.12
CA ARG A 150 -30.21 -17.55 -3.64
C ARG A 150 -28.94 -17.74 -2.84
N LEU A 151 -27.80 -17.56 -3.49
CA LEU A 151 -26.49 -17.58 -2.83
C LEU A 151 -26.18 -16.19 -2.27
N ASP A 152 -25.93 -16.14 -0.97
CA ASP A 152 -25.40 -14.98 -0.26
C ASP A 152 -24.35 -15.49 0.77
N PRO A 153 -23.05 -15.23 0.56
CA PRO A 153 -22.45 -14.52 -0.57
C PRO A 153 -22.61 -15.28 -1.91
N PRO A 154 -22.51 -14.58 -3.07
CA PRO A 154 -22.58 -15.21 -4.39
C PRO A 154 -21.34 -16.07 -4.70
N ALA A 155 -21.55 -17.16 -5.41
CA ALA A 155 -20.46 -18.02 -5.90
C ALA A 155 -19.72 -17.38 -7.10
N LEU A 156 -18.46 -17.76 -7.27
CA LEU A 156 -17.55 -17.24 -8.31
C LEU A 156 -17.07 -18.38 -9.23
N ILE A 157 -17.67 -18.55 -10.40
CA ILE A 157 -17.26 -19.59 -11.36
C ILE A 157 -16.08 -19.05 -12.20
N PRO A 158 -14.86 -19.62 -12.14
CA PRO A 158 -13.74 -19.18 -12.98
C PRO A 158 -14.05 -19.39 -14.46
N LEU A 159 -13.72 -18.42 -15.32
CA LEU A 159 -14.01 -18.47 -16.75
C LEU A 159 -12.85 -19.10 -17.54
N GLN A 160 -13.20 -19.90 -18.55
CA GLN A 160 -12.24 -20.47 -19.48
C GLN A 160 -11.59 -19.37 -20.34
N MET A 161 -10.27 -19.35 -20.41
CA MET A 161 -9.50 -18.40 -21.21
C MET A 161 -9.15 -19.00 -22.59
N ARG A 162 -9.27 -18.20 -23.66
CA ARG A 162 -9.04 -18.60 -25.06
C ARG A 162 -7.72 -18.09 -25.64
N GLU A 163 -7.25 -16.94 -25.15
CA GLU A 163 -6.13 -16.18 -25.68
C GLU A 163 -5.49 -15.37 -24.55
N VAL A 164 -4.15 -15.30 -24.52
CA VAL A 164 -3.41 -14.41 -23.62
C VAL A 164 -2.16 -13.83 -24.29
N GLU A 165 -2.00 -12.51 -24.19
CA GLU A 165 -0.79 -11.77 -24.55
C GLU A 165 -0.29 -11.00 -23.32
N LEU A 166 0.88 -11.36 -22.82
CA LEU A 166 1.62 -10.60 -21.80
C LEU A 166 2.63 -9.69 -22.50
N ARG A 167 2.71 -8.43 -22.10
CA ARG A 167 3.81 -7.52 -22.42
C ARG A 167 4.41 -6.94 -21.15
N VAL A 168 5.74 -6.94 -21.07
CA VAL A 168 6.53 -6.35 -19.98
C VAL A 168 7.58 -5.42 -20.58
N ASP A 169 7.59 -4.16 -20.17
CA ASP A 169 8.54 -3.14 -20.60
C ASP A 169 9.35 -2.67 -19.39
N CYS A 170 10.61 -3.14 -19.26
CA CYS A 170 11.51 -2.86 -18.14
C CYS A 170 12.43 -1.66 -18.42
N ALA A 171 12.46 -0.68 -17.51
CA ALA A 171 13.38 0.45 -17.51
C ALA A 171 14.37 0.34 -16.33
N ALA A 172 15.57 -0.17 -16.58
CA ALA A 172 16.54 -0.46 -15.52
C ALA A 172 17.02 0.81 -14.79
N GLY A 173 17.34 1.87 -15.54
CA GLY A 173 17.69 3.20 -15.00
C GLY A 173 16.60 3.87 -14.17
N CYS A 174 15.36 3.36 -14.15
CA CYS A 174 14.28 3.83 -13.28
C CYS A 174 13.79 2.74 -12.29
N ALA A 175 14.47 1.59 -12.23
CA ALA A 175 14.13 0.43 -11.38
C ALA A 175 12.63 0.01 -11.44
N THR A 176 12.03 0.05 -12.63
CA THR A 176 10.57 -0.09 -12.83
C THR A 176 10.22 -0.84 -14.10
N ALA A 177 9.02 -1.43 -14.13
CA ALA A 177 8.45 -2.09 -15.30
C ALA A 177 6.98 -1.71 -15.48
N GLU A 178 6.59 -1.41 -16.73
CA GLU A 178 5.18 -1.37 -17.14
C GLU A 178 4.78 -2.77 -17.62
N VAL A 179 3.64 -3.27 -17.15
CA VAL A 179 3.09 -4.58 -17.50
C VAL A 179 1.71 -4.38 -18.09
N ALA A 180 1.47 -5.00 -19.25
CA ALA A 180 0.17 -5.05 -19.89
C ALA A 180 -0.22 -6.51 -20.16
N LEU A 181 -1.34 -6.95 -19.58
CA LEU A 181 -1.96 -8.23 -19.94
C LEU A 181 -3.17 -7.99 -20.85
N ARG A 182 -3.22 -8.72 -21.96
CA ARG A 182 -4.40 -8.92 -22.77
C ARG A 182 -4.91 -10.34 -22.62
N ALA A 183 -6.21 -10.50 -22.44
CA ALA A 183 -6.83 -11.81 -22.31
C ALA A 183 -8.25 -11.82 -22.90
N ARG A 184 -8.66 -13.01 -23.37
CA ARG A 184 -10.01 -13.30 -23.82
C ARG A 184 -10.60 -14.45 -23.00
N TRP A 185 -11.64 -14.19 -22.23
CA TRP A 185 -12.40 -15.21 -21.50
C TRP A 185 -13.77 -15.45 -22.13
N TRP A 186 -14.36 -16.61 -21.86
CA TRP A 186 -15.67 -17.00 -22.38
C TRP A 186 -16.65 -17.33 -21.24
N LEU A 187 -17.85 -16.72 -21.27
CA LEU A 187 -18.91 -16.96 -20.28
C LEU A 187 -19.65 -18.29 -20.56
N HIS A 188 -18.89 -19.37 -20.47
CA HIS A 188 -19.28 -20.76 -20.79
C HIS A 188 -20.23 -21.43 -19.78
N CYS A 189 -20.61 -20.74 -18.71
CA CYS A 189 -21.29 -21.33 -17.54
C CYS A 189 -22.65 -20.69 -17.22
N ILE A 190 -23.20 -19.86 -18.11
CA ILE A 190 -24.49 -19.19 -17.95
C ILE A 190 -25.33 -19.41 -19.21
N THR A 191 -26.62 -19.68 -19.06
CA THR A 191 -27.57 -19.86 -20.18
C THR A 191 -27.62 -18.62 -21.09
N ARG A 192 -27.66 -18.78 -22.42
CA ARG A 192 -27.76 -17.67 -23.40
C ARG A 192 -28.92 -16.69 -23.19
N SER A 193 -30.00 -17.13 -22.52
CA SER A 193 -31.17 -16.31 -22.19
C SER A 193 -31.03 -15.49 -20.90
N ARG A 194 -29.88 -15.60 -20.21
CA ARG A 194 -29.60 -14.95 -18.93
C ARG A 194 -28.29 -14.16 -19.01
N ALA A 195 -28.11 -13.25 -18.06
CA ALA A 195 -26.89 -12.48 -17.88
C ALA A 195 -26.45 -12.51 -16.40
N CYS A 196 -25.17 -12.31 -16.15
CA CYS A 196 -24.61 -12.17 -14.80
C CYS A 196 -23.62 -11.01 -14.73
N HIS A 197 -23.16 -10.66 -13.53
CA HIS A 197 -21.99 -9.82 -13.38
C HIS A 197 -20.73 -10.69 -13.58
N CYS A 198 -19.69 -10.16 -14.21
CA CYS A 198 -18.40 -10.85 -14.36
C CYS A 198 -17.31 -10.06 -13.65
N ARG A 199 -16.63 -10.67 -12.68
CA ARG A 199 -15.54 -10.05 -11.92
C ARG A 199 -14.20 -10.51 -12.46
N ILE A 200 -13.41 -9.57 -12.96
CA ILE A 200 -12.00 -9.73 -13.25
C ILE A 200 -11.22 -9.44 -11.96
N VAL A 201 -10.24 -10.27 -11.63
CA VAL A 201 -9.30 -10.06 -10.53
C VAL A 201 -7.88 -10.14 -11.08
N VAL A 202 -7.03 -9.20 -10.67
CA VAL A 202 -5.71 -8.93 -11.21
C VAL A 202 -4.71 -8.97 -10.06
N PRO A 203 -4.00 -10.09 -9.84
CA PRO A 203 -2.83 -10.11 -8.98
C PRO A 203 -1.73 -9.26 -9.60
N MET A 204 -1.19 -8.32 -8.82
CA MET A 204 -0.06 -7.46 -9.17
C MET A 204 1.12 -7.81 -8.26
N ALA A 205 2.35 -7.73 -8.79
CA ALA A 205 3.54 -7.99 -8.01
C ALA A 205 3.84 -6.88 -6.99
N HIS A 206 4.94 -7.04 -6.25
CA HIS A 206 5.37 -6.14 -5.18
C HIS A 206 5.40 -4.65 -5.60
N GLN A 207 4.71 -3.80 -4.82
CA GLN A 207 4.52 -2.36 -5.10
C GLN A 207 3.89 -2.08 -6.48
N GLY A 208 2.99 -2.95 -6.94
CA GLY A 208 2.16 -2.73 -8.11
C GLY A 208 1.26 -1.49 -7.98
N SER A 209 0.93 -0.87 -9.11
CA SER A 209 -0.04 0.24 -9.21
C SER A 209 -0.79 0.17 -10.53
N ILE A 210 -2.12 0.09 -10.47
CA ILE A 210 -2.97 -0.02 -11.66
C ILE A 210 -2.90 1.28 -12.49
N LEU A 211 -2.62 1.15 -13.79
CA LEU A 211 -2.60 2.24 -14.78
C LEU A 211 -3.90 2.30 -15.59
N GLY A 212 -4.64 1.18 -15.64
CA GLY A 212 -5.99 1.15 -16.19
C GLY A 212 -6.42 -0.22 -16.72
N ALA A 213 -7.70 -0.32 -17.09
CA ALA A 213 -8.30 -1.47 -17.74
C ALA A 213 -9.32 -1.05 -18.80
N GLU A 214 -9.14 -1.60 -20.02
CA GLU A 214 -10.05 -1.51 -21.16
C GLU A 214 -10.73 -2.87 -21.32
N VAL A 215 -12.05 -2.97 -21.20
CA VAL A 215 -12.79 -4.24 -21.27
C VAL A 215 -13.96 -4.14 -22.26
N THR A 216 -13.98 -5.01 -23.28
CA THR A 216 -15.03 -5.06 -24.30
C THR A 216 -15.85 -6.34 -24.17
N VAL A 217 -17.17 -6.19 -24.18
CA VAL A 217 -18.16 -7.27 -24.10
C VAL A 217 -19.27 -7.01 -25.12
N GLY A 218 -19.30 -7.83 -26.19
CA GLY A 218 -20.22 -7.65 -27.30
C GLY A 218 -20.07 -6.26 -27.94
N LYS A 219 -21.10 -5.42 -27.83
CA LYS A 219 -21.11 -4.02 -28.32
C LYS A 219 -20.69 -2.96 -27.28
N ARG A 220 -20.43 -3.37 -26.02
CA ARG A 220 -20.12 -2.45 -24.91
C ARG A 220 -18.62 -2.40 -24.68
N SER A 221 -18.08 -1.21 -24.48
CA SER A 221 -16.71 -1.00 -24.04
C SER A 221 -16.69 -0.24 -22.71
N TYR A 222 -15.93 -0.77 -21.76
CA TYR A 222 -15.74 -0.25 -20.42
C TYR A 222 -14.29 0.21 -20.29
N ASN A 223 -14.04 1.47 -19.96
CA ASN A 223 -12.67 1.97 -19.78
C ASN A 223 -12.51 2.68 -18.44
N THR A 224 -11.40 2.42 -17.75
CA THR A 224 -11.03 3.16 -16.55
C THR A 224 -10.52 4.55 -16.93
N HIS A 225 -11.06 5.57 -16.29
CA HIS A 225 -10.55 6.94 -16.35
C HIS A 225 -10.31 7.45 -14.93
N VAL A 226 -9.29 8.28 -14.75
CA VAL A 226 -9.11 9.06 -13.52
C VAL A 226 -9.75 10.43 -13.71
N ILE A 227 -10.54 10.86 -12.73
CA ILE A 227 -11.20 12.16 -12.67
C ILE A 227 -10.84 12.87 -11.36
N ASP A 228 -10.92 14.20 -11.36
CA ASP A 228 -10.86 15.03 -10.15
C ASP A 228 -12.04 14.69 -9.21
N THR A 229 -11.84 14.78 -7.89
CA THR A 229 -12.89 14.57 -6.88
C THR A 229 -13.77 15.79 -6.62
N GLU A 230 -13.30 17.00 -6.90
CA GLU A 230 -14.02 18.26 -6.60
C GLU A 230 -14.78 18.84 -7.81
N ASP A 231 -14.41 18.45 -9.03
CA ASP A 231 -14.96 19.03 -10.24
C ASP A 231 -16.37 18.47 -10.54
N ASN A 232 -17.31 19.34 -10.95
CA ASN A 232 -18.68 18.95 -11.35
C ASN A 232 -18.67 18.30 -12.74
N CYS A 233 -17.97 17.17 -12.89
CA CYS A 233 -18.02 16.34 -14.09
C CYS A 233 -19.47 15.95 -14.41
N SER A 234 -19.86 16.04 -15.68
CA SER A 234 -21.20 15.74 -16.20
C SER A 234 -21.47 14.23 -16.28
N VAL A 235 -21.21 13.53 -15.18
CA VAL A 235 -21.03 12.08 -15.10
C VAL A 235 -21.77 11.60 -13.86
N LYS A 236 -23.00 11.08 -14.05
CA LYS A 236 -23.77 10.53 -12.94
C LYS A 236 -23.13 9.23 -12.44
N ILE A 237 -22.67 9.25 -11.20
CA ILE A 237 -22.36 8.05 -10.41
C ILE A 237 -23.68 7.30 -10.20
N ALA A 238 -23.91 6.28 -11.01
CA ALA A 238 -25.24 5.65 -11.16
C ALA A 238 -25.36 4.26 -10.54
N MET A 239 -24.25 3.71 -10.01
CA MET A 239 -24.12 2.34 -9.53
C MET A 239 -23.25 2.29 -8.27
N PRO A 240 -23.38 1.26 -7.41
CA PRO A 240 -22.42 0.99 -6.34
C PRO A 240 -21.02 0.71 -6.89
N GLU A 241 -20.02 0.74 -6.01
CA GLU A 241 -18.62 0.51 -6.39
C GLU A 241 -18.45 -0.79 -7.19
N SER A 242 -17.92 -0.66 -8.40
CA SER A 242 -17.84 -1.77 -9.35
C SER A 242 -16.48 -2.45 -9.34
N GLY A 243 -15.65 -2.18 -8.33
CA GLY A 243 -14.30 -2.73 -8.21
C GLY A 243 -13.41 -1.82 -7.37
N GLY A 244 -12.12 -2.07 -7.43
CA GLY A 244 -11.12 -1.44 -6.57
C GLY A 244 -10.04 -2.43 -6.14
N LEU A 245 -9.11 -1.98 -5.29
CA LEU A 245 -8.18 -2.89 -4.61
C LEU A 245 -8.95 -3.72 -3.57
N LEU A 246 -8.94 -5.04 -3.73
CA LEU A 246 -9.31 -5.99 -2.66
C LEU A 246 -8.20 -6.02 -1.60
N LYS A 247 -6.95 -5.93 -2.08
CA LYS A 247 -5.70 -5.74 -1.32
C LYS A 247 -4.73 -4.98 -2.22
N GLN A 248 -3.62 -4.47 -1.68
CA GLN A 248 -2.59 -3.79 -2.50
C GLN A 248 -2.10 -4.64 -3.70
N GLU A 249 -2.05 -5.95 -3.53
CA GLU A 249 -1.57 -6.90 -4.54
C GLU A 249 -2.72 -7.49 -5.40
N PHE A 250 -3.98 -7.09 -5.19
CA PHE A 250 -5.15 -7.61 -5.91
C PHE A 250 -6.13 -6.50 -6.31
N PHE A 251 -6.07 -6.07 -7.57
CA PHE A 251 -7.08 -5.19 -8.15
C PHE A 251 -8.28 -6.01 -8.68
N SER A 252 -9.49 -5.47 -8.57
CA SER A 252 -10.72 -6.12 -9.04
C SER A 252 -11.61 -5.18 -9.85
N LEU A 253 -12.30 -5.73 -10.85
CA LEU A 253 -13.19 -5.00 -11.74
C LEU A 253 -14.40 -5.85 -12.10
N THR A 254 -15.61 -5.36 -11.82
CA THR A 254 -16.87 -6.09 -12.01
C THR A 254 -17.66 -5.48 -13.18
N ILE A 255 -17.72 -6.20 -14.29
CA ILE A 255 -18.47 -5.83 -15.49
C ILE A 255 -19.94 -6.25 -15.33
N PRO A 256 -20.92 -5.35 -15.48
CA PRO A 256 -22.33 -5.67 -15.26
C PRO A 256 -22.99 -6.32 -16.48
N GLN A 257 -23.92 -7.25 -16.21
CA GLN A 257 -24.86 -7.81 -17.19
C GLN A 257 -24.18 -8.38 -18.47
N VAL A 258 -23.20 -9.26 -18.30
CA VAL A 258 -22.60 -10.05 -19.40
C VAL A 258 -23.53 -11.22 -19.73
N GLY A 259 -23.87 -11.41 -21.01
CA GLY A 259 -24.79 -12.44 -21.48
C GLY A 259 -24.15 -13.82 -21.60
N GLY A 260 -24.91 -14.88 -21.30
CA GLY A 260 -24.44 -16.26 -21.39
C GLY A 260 -23.86 -16.61 -22.76
N GLY A 261 -22.62 -17.09 -22.79
CA GLY A 261 -21.87 -17.40 -24.00
C GLY A 261 -21.11 -16.23 -24.65
N GLU A 262 -21.19 -14.99 -24.16
CA GLU A 262 -20.37 -13.87 -24.66
C GLU A 262 -18.86 -14.09 -24.40
N ASP A 263 -18.02 -13.51 -25.28
CA ASP A 263 -16.58 -13.33 -25.04
C ASP A 263 -16.33 -12.00 -24.29
N ILE A 264 -15.42 -12.03 -23.32
CA ILE A 264 -14.93 -10.88 -22.58
C ILE A 264 -13.47 -10.65 -22.99
N PHE A 265 -13.19 -9.53 -23.65
CA PHE A 265 -11.84 -9.11 -24.02
C PHE A 265 -11.37 -8.03 -23.05
N ALA A 266 -10.20 -8.19 -22.43
CA ALA A 266 -9.61 -7.16 -21.57
C ALA A 266 -8.17 -6.82 -21.98
N THR A 267 -7.81 -5.54 -21.91
CA THR A 267 -6.42 -5.06 -21.79
C THR A 267 -6.29 -4.39 -20.42
N ILE A 268 -5.42 -4.92 -19.57
CA ILE A 268 -5.17 -4.45 -18.21
C ILE A 268 -3.72 -3.98 -18.14
N ARG A 269 -3.46 -2.80 -17.57
CA ARG A 269 -2.12 -2.21 -17.45
C ARG A 269 -1.81 -1.84 -16.00
N TRP A 270 -0.62 -2.18 -15.53
CA TRP A 270 -0.10 -1.75 -14.22
C TRP A 270 1.40 -1.48 -14.31
N SER A 271 1.92 -0.63 -13.43
CA SER A 271 3.35 -0.52 -13.17
C SER A 271 3.73 -1.31 -11.92
N GLN A 272 4.98 -1.74 -11.84
CA GLN A 272 5.57 -2.37 -10.66
C GLN A 272 7.07 -2.04 -10.60
N LYS A 273 7.71 -2.25 -9.45
CA LYS A 273 9.17 -2.08 -9.35
C LYS A 273 9.91 -3.30 -9.86
N LEU A 274 11.10 -3.05 -10.40
CA LEU A 274 12.09 -4.09 -10.60
C LEU A 274 12.72 -4.43 -9.25
N LEU A 275 12.96 -5.72 -9.02
CA LEU A 275 13.85 -6.16 -7.95
C LEU A 275 15.30 -5.95 -8.42
N TYR A 276 16.19 -5.69 -7.46
CA TYR A 276 17.63 -5.63 -7.68
C TYR A 276 18.31 -6.33 -6.52
N ASP A 277 19.28 -7.19 -6.80
CA ASP A 277 20.20 -7.75 -5.81
C ASP A 277 21.58 -7.94 -6.46
N ASN A 278 22.65 -7.49 -5.79
CA ASN A 278 24.06 -7.66 -6.20
C ASN A 278 24.36 -7.51 -7.71
N GLY A 279 23.82 -6.47 -8.36
CA GLY A 279 24.06 -6.17 -9.79
C GLY A 279 23.09 -6.83 -10.77
N GLN A 280 22.23 -7.74 -10.31
CA GLN A 280 21.17 -8.36 -11.08
C GLN A 280 19.85 -7.60 -10.88
N PHE A 281 19.23 -7.18 -11.98
CA PHE A 281 17.81 -6.79 -12.00
C PHE A 281 16.95 -8.02 -12.29
N SER A 282 15.79 -8.11 -11.65
CA SER A 282 14.77 -9.10 -11.99
C SER A 282 13.36 -8.52 -11.94
N VAL A 283 12.49 -9.11 -12.77
CA VAL A 283 11.05 -8.86 -12.79
C VAL A 283 10.33 -10.18 -12.60
N GLU A 284 9.29 -10.16 -11.77
CA GLU A 284 8.37 -11.27 -11.54
C GLU A 284 6.94 -10.76 -11.76
N VAL A 285 6.17 -11.48 -12.57
CA VAL A 285 4.81 -11.12 -12.95
C VAL A 285 3.90 -12.35 -12.76
N PRO A 286 2.81 -12.25 -11.95
CA PRO A 286 1.83 -13.31 -11.77
C PRO A 286 1.26 -13.81 -13.11
N PHE A 287 1.58 -15.06 -13.47
CA PHE A 287 1.27 -15.65 -14.78
C PHE A 287 0.95 -17.16 -14.70
N ARG A 288 0.86 -17.72 -13.49
CA ARG A 288 0.43 -19.09 -13.24
C ARG A 288 -1.10 -19.23 -13.33
N PHE A 289 -1.59 -19.89 -14.37
CA PHE A 289 -3.01 -20.18 -14.55
C PHE A 289 -3.43 -21.53 -13.94
N PRO A 290 -4.45 -21.58 -13.06
CA PRO A 290 -4.99 -22.84 -12.56
C PRO A 290 -5.58 -23.73 -13.67
N GLN A 291 -5.53 -25.05 -13.48
CA GLN A 291 -5.91 -26.00 -14.53
C GLN A 291 -7.35 -25.79 -15.05
N PHE A 292 -8.30 -25.45 -14.17
CA PHE A 292 -9.70 -25.19 -14.51
C PHE A 292 -9.95 -23.95 -15.40
N VAL A 293 -8.94 -23.08 -15.61
CA VAL A 293 -9.00 -21.96 -16.57
C VAL A 293 -8.79 -22.44 -18.02
N ASN A 294 -8.31 -23.68 -18.20
CA ASN A 294 -8.14 -24.25 -19.54
C ASN A 294 -9.49 -24.64 -20.16
N PRO A 295 -9.83 -24.15 -21.37
CA PRO A 295 -10.94 -24.68 -22.13
C PRO A 295 -10.71 -26.14 -22.53
N LEU A 296 -11.82 -26.83 -22.80
CA LEU A 296 -11.85 -28.26 -23.09
C LEU A 296 -10.84 -28.65 -24.19
N PRO A 297 -10.05 -29.72 -23.99
CA PRO A 297 -9.06 -30.15 -24.96
C PRO A 297 -9.66 -30.41 -26.36
N LYS A 298 -8.88 -30.07 -27.39
CA LYS A 298 -9.19 -30.29 -28.83
C LYS A 298 -10.30 -29.41 -29.43
N VAL A 299 -11.02 -28.57 -28.66
CA VAL A 299 -12.09 -27.70 -29.21
C VAL A 299 -11.57 -26.31 -29.64
N PHE A 300 -10.57 -25.76 -28.95
CA PHE A 300 -10.07 -24.40 -29.22
C PHE A 300 -8.53 -24.37 -29.33
N MET A 301 -8.01 -23.58 -30.28
CA MET A 301 -6.59 -23.26 -30.35
C MET A 301 -6.22 -22.21 -29.30
N LYS A 302 -5.43 -22.60 -28.29
CA LYS A 302 -4.92 -21.69 -27.26
C LYS A 302 -3.64 -21.01 -27.73
N LYS A 303 -3.64 -19.68 -27.81
CA LYS A 303 -2.46 -18.88 -28.15
C LYS A 303 -1.92 -18.19 -26.89
N GLU A 304 -0.66 -18.47 -26.58
CA GLU A 304 0.11 -17.80 -25.53
C GLU A 304 1.20 -16.96 -26.19
N LYS A 305 1.29 -15.69 -25.81
CA LYS A 305 2.27 -14.74 -26.36
C LYS A 305 2.87 -13.91 -25.23
N ILE A 306 4.19 -13.78 -25.22
CA ILE A 306 4.91 -12.96 -24.24
C ILE A 306 5.89 -12.04 -24.98
N GLN A 307 5.70 -10.74 -24.83
CA GLN A 307 6.63 -9.70 -25.28
C GLN A 307 7.38 -9.15 -24.08
N LEU A 308 8.71 -9.05 -24.21
CA LEU A 308 9.55 -8.39 -23.21
C LEU A 308 10.41 -7.35 -23.92
N ILE A 309 10.39 -6.12 -23.42
CA ILE A 309 11.33 -5.06 -23.80
C ILE A 309 12.18 -4.75 -22.57
N VAL A 310 13.51 -4.74 -22.73
CA VAL A 310 14.44 -4.32 -21.67
C VAL A 310 15.23 -3.14 -22.18
N ASN A 311 15.23 -2.05 -21.43
CA ASN A 311 16.06 -0.87 -21.70
C ASN A 311 16.94 -0.60 -20.48
N SER A 312 18.27 -0.59 -20.67
CA SER A 312 19.20 -0.32 -19.57
C SER A 312 19.26 1.17 -19.21
N GLY A 313 19.38 2.06 -20.22
CA GLY A 313 19.66 3.48 -20.03
C GLY A 313 21.09 3.78 -19.58
N VAL A 314 22.02 2.83 -19.69
CA VAL A 314 23.40 2.95 -19.17
C VAL A 314 24.45 2.25 -20.04
N THR A 315 24.23 0.98 -20.37
CA THR A 315 25.22 0.14 -21.06
C THR A 315 24.55 -0.77 -22.09
N LYS A 316 25.30 -1.11 -23.14
CA LYS A 316 24.88 -2.02 -24.22
C LYS A 316 25.12 -3.50 -23.85
N GLU A 317 25.75 -3.73 -22.70
CA GLU A 317 26.18 -5.03 -22.19
C GLU A 317 25.22 -5.49 -21.08
N ILE A 318 24.06 -5.96 -21.54
CA ILE A 318 23.07 -6.66 -20.73
C ILE A 318 23.31 -8.16 -20.91
N LEU A 319 23.63 -8.85 -19.81
CA LEU A 319 23.79 -10.30 -19.77
C LEU A 319 22.53 -10.93 -19.16
N LEU A 320 21.89 -11.85 -19.90
CA LEU A 320 20.77 -12.64 -19.36
C LEU A 320 21.28 -13.63 -18.31
N GLN A 321 20.55 -13.74 -17.20
CA GLN A 321 20.84 -14.67 -16.10
C GLN A 321 19.80 -15.79 -16.02
N GLY A 322 18.52 -15.50 -16.29
CA GLY A 322 17.46 -16.51 -16.27
C GLY A 322 16.15 -16.06 -16.89
N THR A 323 15.41 -17.00 -17.47
CA THR A 323 14.09 -16.77 -18.09
C THR A 323 13.14 -17.92 -17.76
N SER A 324 12.00 -17.61 -17.17
CA SER A 324 10.92 -18.57 -16.88
C SER A 324 10.33 -19.27 -18.12
N HIS A 325 10.25 -18.53 -19.24
CA HIS A 325 9.61 -18.94 -20.50
C HIS A 325 10.63 -18.84 -21.66
N PRO A 326 10.52 -19.68 -22.72
CA PRO A 326 11.49 -19.72 -23.81
C PRO A 326 11.31 -18.54 -24.79
N LEU A 327 11.83 -17.39 -24.36
CA LEU A 327 11.92 -16.14 -25.10
C LEU A 327 12.98 -16.22 -26.22
N LYS A 328 12.72 -15.58 -27.36
CA LYS A 328 13.68 -15.41 -28.46
C LYS A 328 13.97 -13.93 -28.68
N GLU A 329 15.25 -13.54 -28.71
CA GLU A 329 15.65 -12.16 -29.03
C GLU A 329 15.18 -11.80 -30.45
N LYS A 330 14.56 -10.63 -30.59
CA LYS A 330 13.99 -10.11 -31.83
C LYS A 330 14.73 -8.90 -32.37
N SER A 331 15.25 -8.05 -31.48
CA SER A 331 16.06 -6.89 -31.86
C SER A 331 16.98 -6.44 -30.72
N ARG A 332 18.18 -6.00 -31.09
CA ARG A 332 19.11 -5.26 -30.23
C ARG A 332 19.39 -3.90 -30.86
N GLN A 333 18.93 -2.83 -30.22
CA GLN A 333 19.07 -1.45 -30.69
C GLN A 333 19.75 -0.62 -29.60
N GLY A 334 21.09 -0.67 -29.58
CA GLY A 334 21.90 -0.02 -28.55
C GLY A 334 21.63 -0.63 -27.17
N GLU A 335 20.92 0.13 -26.33
CA GLU A 335 20.58 -0.19 -24.95
C GLU A 335 19.21 -0.89 -24.80
N LYS A 336 18.45 -0.96 -25.90
CA LYS A 336 17.12 -1.56 -25.97
C LYS A 336 17.17 -2.97 -26.58
N LEU A 337 16.75 -3.96 -25.81
CA LEU A 337 16.51 -5.34 -26.24
C LEU A 337 15.00 -5.58 -26.39
N SER A 338 14.60 -6.38 -27.37
CA SER A 338 13.26 -6.96 -27.43
C SER A 338 13.30 -8.48 -27.59
N PHE A 339 12.39 -9.16 -26.90
CA PHE A 339 12.21 -10.60 -26.94
C PHE A 339 10.74 -10.95 -27.20
N LEU A 340 10.52 -12.06 -27.91
CA LEU A 340 9.19 -12.63 -28.14
C LEU A 340 9.18 -14.13 -27.83
N HIS A 341 8.20 -14.55 -27.04
CA HIS A 341 7.65 -15.90 -27.07
C HIS A 341 6.27 -15.86 -27.74
N GLU A 342 5.98 -16.83 -28.59
CA GLU A 342 4.65 -17.02 -29.20
C GLU A 342 4.48 -18.51 -29.49
N ALA A 343 3.43 -19.11 -28.94
CA ALA A 343 3.18 -20.55 -29.02
C ALA A 343 1.68 -20.88 -29.08
N VAL A 344 1.37 -22.04 -29.66
CA VAL A 344 0.09 -22.71 -29.47
C VAL A 344 0.30 -23.77 -28.38
N VAL A 345 -0.42 -23.65 -27.27
CA VAL A 345 -0.13 -24.40 -26.03
C VAL A 345 -1.22 -25.42 -25.69
N GLU A 346 -0.83 -26.62 -25.25
CA GLU A 346 -1.81 -27.62 -24.78
C GLU A 346 -2.41 -27.24 -23.42
N ASN A 347 -1.68 -26.53 -22.58
CA ASN A 347 -2.15 -25.94 -21.32
C ASN A 347 -1.55 -24.54 -21.13
N TRP A 348 -2.30 -23.64 -20.49
CA TRP A 348 -1.78 -22.32 -20.07
C TRP A 348 -0.62 -22.46 -19.07
N SER A 349 0.28 -21.47 -19.04
CA SER A 349 1.48 -21.53 -18.19
C SER A 349 1.17 -21.82 -16.71
N THR A 350 1.98 -22.70 -16.12
CA THR A 350 1.91 -23.13 -14.71
C THR A 350 2.99 -22.46 -13.85
N LYS A 351 3.66 -21.44 -14.39
CA LYS A 351 4.73 -20.68 -13.72
C LYS A 351 4.50 -19.19 -13.92
N ASP A 352 4.88 -18.39 -12.92
CA ASP A 352 4.92 -16.94 -13.08
C ASP A 352 6.01 -16.53 -14.06
N PHE A 353 5.82 -15.37 -14.70
CA PHE A 353 6.79 -14.83 -15.62
C PHE A 353 7.91 -14.14 -14.84
N THR A 354 9.01 -14.88 -14.62
CA THR A 354 10.27 -14.32 -14.14
C THR A 354 11.27 -14.08 -15.28
N PHE A 355 11.99 -12.97 -15.21
CA PHE A 355 13.12 -12.64 -16.09
C PHE A 355 14.21 -11.92 -15.29
N ALA A 356 15.46 -12.33 -15.44
CA ALA A 356 16.60 -11.81 -14.70
C ALA A 356 17.78 -11.46 -15.62
N TYR A 357 18.39 -10.30 -15.40
CA TYR A 357 19.49 -9.76 -16.20
C TYR A 357 20.45 -8.92 -15.35
N THR A 358 21.75 -9.00 -15.65
CA THR A 358 22.77 -8.13 -15.06
C THR A 358 23.16 -7.03 -16.05
N VAL A 359 23.20 -5.79 -15.57
CA VAL A 359 23.78 -4.64 -16.30
C VAL A 359 25.25 -4.55 -15.88
N TYR A 360 26.19 -4.77 -16.80
CA TYR A 360 27.60 -4.89 -16.41
C TYR A 360 28.21 -3.52 -16.04
N SER A 361 28.54 -3.34 -14.75
CA SER A 361 29.51 -2.34 -14.29
C SER A 361 30.40 -2.94 -13.20
N GLY A 362 31.72 -2.89 -13.40
CA GLY A 362 32.69 -3.44 -12.45
C GLY A 362 32.75 -2.67 -11.12
N ASP A 363 32.37 -1.40 -11.15
CA ASP A 363 32.32 -0.48 -10.01
C ASP A 363 30.96 0.24 -9.92
N LEU A 364 30.86 1.11 -8.91
CA LEU A 364 29.80 2.10 -8.73
C LEU A 364 29.60 2.92 -10.00
N SER A 365 28.44 2.82 -10.62
CA SER A 365 28.12 3.47 -11.90
C SER A 365 26.81 4.24 -11.83
N GLY A 366 26.47 4.96 -12.90
CA GLY A 366 25.22 5.69 -12.98
C GLY A 366 25.11 6.52 -14.25
N GLY A 367 24.01 7.26 -14.35
CA GLY A 367 23.71 8.13 -15.47
C GLY A 367 22.56 9.07 -15.16
N VAL A 368 22.25 9.94 -16.11
CA VAL A 368 21.09 10.83 -16.04
C VAL A 368 20.30 10.71 -17.33
N LEU A 369 19.09 10.18 -17.24
CA LEU A 369 18.14 10.18 -18.35
C LEU A 369 17.44 11.53 -18.41
N VAL A 370 17.23 12.05 -19.62
CA VAL A 370 16.60 13.35 -19.84
C VAL A 370 15.47 13.24 -20.85
N GLN A 371 14.29 13.72 -20.45
CA GLN A 371 13.12 13.83 -21.30
C GLN A 371 12.74 15.32 -21.45
N PRO A 372 12.80 15.87 -22.68
CA PRO A 372 12.32 17.22 -22.94
C PRO A 372 10.84 17.37 -22.62
N SER A 373 10.42 18.55 -22.16
CA SER A 373 9.01 18.84 -21.90
C SER A 373 8.16 18.82 -23.18
N THR A 374 6.87 18.51 -23.04
CA THR A 374 5.89 18.55 -24.14
C THR A 374 4.81 19.60 -23.91
N LEU A 375 4.16 20.06 -24.99
CA LEU A 375 3.01 20.97 -24.94
C LEU A 375 1.77 20.42 -24.22
N ARG A 376 1.82 19.19 -23.70
CA ARG A 376 0.75 18.58 -22.88
C ARG A 376 1.10 18.51 -21.39
N ASP A 377 2.34 18.79 -21.02
CA ASP A 377 2.84 18.64 -19.66
C ASP A 377 2.28 19.75 -18.75
N TYR A 378 2.25 19.53 -17.43
CA TYR A 378 1.75 20.52 -16.47
C TYR A 378 2.78 21.62 -16.11
N ASP A 379 4.03 21.43 -16.52
CA ASP A 379 5.24 22.20 -16.19
C ASP A 379 6.16 22.12 -17.42
N ASP A 380 6.66 23.27 -17.86
CA ASP A 380 7.40 23.47 -19.11
C ASP A 380 8.90 23.18 -19.00
N ARG A 381 9.41 22.91 -17.78
CA ARG A 381 10.79 22.47 -17.53
C ARG A 381 11.03 21.03 -17.98
N ASP A 382 12.19 20.76 -18.58
CA ASP A 382 12.65 19.42 -18.91
C ASP A 382 12.71 18.52 -17.66
N MET A 383 12.40 17.24 -17.81
CA MET A 383 12.49 16.25 -16.73
C MET A 383 13.81 15.48 -16.79
N PHE A 384 14.41 15.20 -15.63
CA PHE A 384 15.56 14.31 -15.51
C PHE A 384 15.31 13.16 -14.52
N CYS A 385 16.02 12.05 -14.74
CA CYS A 385 16.10 10.91 -13.85
C CYS A 385 17.56 10.52 -13.65
N LEU A 386 18.13 10.88 -12.51
CA LEU A 386 19.45 10.43 -12.09
C LEU A 386 19.34 9.07 -11.42
N PHE A 387 20.21 8.14 -11.79
CA PHE A 387 20.28 6.84 -11.14
C PHE A 387 21.73 6.45 -10.86
N LEU A 388 21.95 5.76 -9.73
CA LEU A 388 23.24 5.20 -9.33
C LEU A 388 23.08 3.70 -9.06
N LEU A 389 23.91 2.88 -9.69
CA LEU A 389 23.96 1.43 -9.51
C LEU A 389 25.15 1.09 -8.60
N PRO A 390 24.96 0.41 -7.46
CA PRO A 390 26.02 0.16 -6.48
C PRO A 390 27.18 -0.72 -7.01
N GLY A 391 26.98 -1.40 -8.15
CA GLY A 391 27.89 -2.39 -8.73
C GLY A 391 27.71 -3.78 -8.11
N ASN A 392 28.59 -4.71 -8.47
CA ASN A 392 28.72 -6.01 -7.80
C ASN A 392 30.16 -6.18 -7.29
N ASN A 393 30.46 -5.60 -6.13
CA ASN A 393 31.79 -5.64 -5.51
C ASN A 393 31.66 -6.08 -4.04
N GLU A 394 31.79 -7.38 -3.81
CA GLU A 394 31.61 -8.02 -2.50
C GLU A 394 32.64 -7.57 -1.44
N ASN A 395 33.79 -7.05 -1.87
CA ASN A 395 34.85 -6.56 -0.96
C ASN A 395 34.55 -5.15 -0.40
N ARG A 396 33.40 -4.56 -0.74
CA ARG A 396 33.10 -3.17 -0.41
C ARG A 396 32.63 -3.00 1.03
N LYS A 397 33.37 -2.20 1.79
CA LYS A 397 33.03 -1.82 3.18
C LYS A 397 31.70 -1.06 3.24
N VAL A 398 30.74 -1.61 3.98
CA VAL A 398 29.53 -0.93 4.45
C VAL A 398 29.90 -0.03 5.65
N PHE A 399 29.17 1.06 5.86
CA PHE A 399 29.33 1.89 7.05
C PHE A 399 28.99 1.10 8.33
N ARG A 400 29.83 1.24 9.37
CA ARG A 400 29.42 0.87 10.75
C ARG A 400 28.21 1.68 11.16
N LYS A 401 27.32 1.10 11.95
CA LYS A 401 26.03 1.67 12.33
C LYS A 401 25.97 1.97 13.83
N ALA A 402 25.39 3.12 14.16
CA ALA A 402 24.82 3.39 15.47
C ALA A 402 23.31 3.52 15.26
N VAL A 403 22.54 2.50 15.65
CA VAL A 403 21.11 2.39 15.31
C VAL A 403 20.22 2.50 16.54
N VAL A 404 19.16 3.31 16.47
CA VAL A 404 18.06 3.26 17.43
C VAL A 404 16.81 2.75 16.72
N TYR A 405 16.32 1.60 17.17
CA TYR A 405 15.04 1.04 16.76
C TYR A 405 13.95 1.68 17.62
N ILE A 406 12.98 2.35 17.01
CA ILE A 406 11.81 2.94 17.69
C ILE A 406 10.57 2.19 17.22
N ILE A 407 9.95 1.46 18.13
CA ILE A 407 8.83 0.56 17.84
C ILE A 407 7.58 1.02 18.60
N ASP A 408 6.50 1.24 17.86
CA ASP A 408 5.17 1.50 18.42
C ASP A 408 4.63 0.27 19.15
N THR A 409 4.13 0.49 20.36
CA THR A 409 3.52 -0.51 21.25
C THR A 409 2.18 -0.03 21.81
N SER A 410 1.49 0.83 21.07
CA SER A 410 0.07 1.19 21.29
C SER A 410 -0.86 -0.03 21.25
N GLY A 411 -2.12 0.15 21.64
CA GLY A 411 -3.13 -0.92 21.63
C GLY A 411 -3.50 -1.47 20.25
N SER A 412 -3.45 -0.67 19.18
CA SER A 412 -3.75 -1.09 17.80
C SER A 412 -2.78 -2.16 17.27
N MET A 413 -1.55 -2.18 17.77
CA MET A 413 -0.52 -3.16 17.43
C MET A 413 -0.79 -4.59 17.94
N GLN A 414 -1.85 -4.81 18.73
CA GLN A 414 -2.10 -6.06 19.45
C GLN A 414 -2.17 -7.32 18.57
N GLY A 415 -1.40 -8.34 18.97
CA GLY A 415 -1.35 -9.64 18.29
C GLY A 415 -0.40 -9.63 17.09
N LYS A 416 -0.89 -10.07 15.93
CA LYS A 416 -0.06 -10.33 14.73
C LYS A 416 0.83 -9.17 14.28
N PRO A 417 0.43 -7.87 14.34
CA PRO A 417 1.32 -6.78 13.95
C PRO A 417 2.59 -6.74 14.82
N LEU A 418 2.44 -6.71 16.14
CA LEU A 418 3.56 -6.69 17.07
C LEU A 418 4.37 -7.99 17.07
N GLU A 419 3.72 -9.15 16.88
CA GLU A 419 4.41 -10.44 16.68
C GLU A 419 5.35 -10.40 15.45
N SER A 420 4.86 -9.98 14.29
CA SER A 420 5.67 -9.88 13.06
C SER A 420 6.78 -8.83 13.14
N VAL A 421 6.52 -7.69 13.81
CA VAL A 421 7.55 -6.67 14.07
C VAL A 421 8.65 -7.20 14.99
N LYS A 422 8.28 -7.92 16.05
CA LYS A 422 9.20 -8.54 17.00
C LYS A 422 10.07 -9.62 16.35
N ASN A 423 9.51 -10.44 15.46
CA ASN A 423 10.25 -11.41 14.65
C ASN A 423 11.29 -10.69 13.76
N ALA A 424 10.83 -9.76 12.90
CA ALA A 424 11.70 -9.03 11.98
C ALA A 424 12.83 -8.28 12.69
N LEU A 425 12.55 -7.68 13.86
CA LEU A 425 13.56 -7.03 14.68
C LEU A 425 14.56 -8.03 15.28
N SER A 426 14.11 -9.17 15.80
CA SER A 426 15.00 -10.20 16.38
C SER A 426 15.97 -10.78 15.35
N THR A 427 15.50 -11.00 14.12
CA THR A 427 16.36 -11.35 12.97
C THR A 427 17.34 -10.22 12.65
N THR A 428 16.88 -8.97 12.56
CA THR A 428 17.71 -7.82 12.19
C THR A 428 18.78 -7.50 13.24
N LEU A 429 18.51 -7.75 14.53
CA LEU A 429 19.51 -7.66 15.61
C LEU A 429 20.59 -8.74 15.49
N SER A 430 20.23 -9.90 14.94
CA SER A 430 21.17 -11.01 14.66
C SER A 430 22.04 -10.76 13.42
N ASP A 431 21.56 -9.92 12.49
CA ASP A 431 22.32 -9.45 11.31
C ASP A 431 23.33 -8.32 11.63
N LEU A 432 23.37 -7.80 12.86
CA LEU A 432 24.32 -6.76 13.28
C LEU A 432 25.72 -7.34 13.51
N ILE A 433 26.76 -6.58 13.13
CA ILE A 433 28.16 -7.05 13.19
C ILE A 433 28.95 -6.45 14.36
N PRO A 434 29.97 -7.15 14.90
CA PRO A 434 30.83 -6.60 15.95
C PRO A 434 31.49 -5.27 15.56
N GLY A 435 31.19 -4.22 16.33
CA GLY A 435 31.62 -2.84 16.04
C GLY A 435 30.51 -1.93 15.52
N ASP A 436 29.31 -2.47 15.24
CA ASP A 436 28.07 -1.72 15.27
C ASP A 436 27.64 -1.46 16.74
N TYR A 437 26.76 -0.48 16.92
CA TYR A 437 26.13 -0.09 18.19
C TYR A 437 24.62 0.00 18.02
N PHE A 438 23.84 -0.35 19.04
CA PHE A 438 22.38 -0.30 18.98
C PHE A 438 21.71 0.10 20.30
N ASN A 439 20.46 0.58 20.20
CA ASN A 439 19.51 0.63 21.30
C ASN A 439 18.09 0.39 20.77
N ILE A 440 17.16 -0.01 21.65
CA ILE A 440 15.76 -0.27 21.31
C ILE A 440 14.89 0.59 22.22
N ILE A 441 13.95 1.33 21.63
CA ILE A 441 12.94 2.12 22.31
C ILE A 441 11.57 1.58 21.90
N THR A 442 10.74 1.20 22.88
CA THR A 442 9.30 1.04 22.68
C THR A 442 8.58 2.28 23.18
N PHE A 443 7.46 2.63 22.55
CA PHE A 443 6.66 3.78 22.94
C PHE A 443 5.16 3.53 22.80
N ASN A 444 4.39 4.23 23.62
CA ASN A 444 2.94 4.38 23.52
C ASN A 444 2.58 5.78 24.07
N ASP A 445 1.90 5.88 25.21
CA ASP A 445 1.85 7.11 26.01
C ASP A 445 3.19 7.32 26.78
N GLU A 446 3.82 6.23 27.21
CA GLU A 446 5.11 6.18 27.88
C GLU A 446 6.25 5.83 26.90
N LEU A 447 7.49 5.81 27.41
CA LEU A 447 8.70 5.41 26.68
C LEU A 447 9.48 4.40 27.53
N HIS A 448 9.88 3.29 26.94
CA HIS A 448 10.79 2.33 27.56
C HIS A 448 12.00 2.11 26.64
N SER A 449 13.20 2.16 27.21
CA SER A 449 14.46 1.99 26.47
C SER A 449 15.23 0.79 27.02
N PHE A 450 15.81 -0.01 26.13
CA PHE A 450 16.59 -1.20 26.48
C PHE A 450 17.84 -0.86 27.31
N SER A 451 18.57 0.19 26.91
CA SER A 451 19.66 0.79 27.69
C SER A 451 19.53 2.31 27.76
N SER A 452 20.24 2.94 28.68
CA SER A 452 20.38 4.40 28.78
C SER A 452 21.43 4.97 27.83
N HIS A 453 22.17 4.10 27.13
CA HIS A 453 23.23 4.44 26.19
C HIS A 453 23.15 3.51 24.97
N LEU A 454 23.98 3.75 23.95
CA LEU A 454 24.12 2.83 22.82
C LEU A 454 24.99 1.63 23.22
N GLU A 455 24.41 0.42 23.21
CA GLU A 455 25.12 -0.83 23.52
C GLU A 455 25.96 -1.30 22.32
N GLN A 456 27.17 -1.79 22.58
CA GLN A 456 28.00 -2.39 21.54
C GLN A 456 27.49 -3.80 21.19
N VAL A 457 27.42 -4.10 19.89
CA VAL A 457 26.94 -5.40 19.39
C VAL A 457 27.88 -6.54 19.80
N ASN A 458 27.34 -7.50 20.55
CA ASN A 458 27.93 -8.79 20.89
C ASN A 458 26.82 -9.79 21.29
N GLU A 459 27.13 -11.08 21.34
CA GLU A 459 26.16 -12.16 21.62
C GLU A 459 25.35 -11.93 22.91
N LYS A 460 26.00 -11.41 23.97
CA LYS A 460 25.34 -11.13 25.25
C LYS A 460 24.42 -9.92 25.18
N THR A 461 24.80 -8.82 24.52
CA THR A 461 23.91 -7.66 24.38
C THR A 461 22.73 -7.97 23.47
N ILE A 462 22.91 -8.77 22.41
CA ILE A 462 21.80 -9.28 21.58
C ILE A 462 20.87 -10.16 22.41
N GLY A 463 21.39 -11.13 23.17
CA GLY A 463 20.59 -12.00 24.04
C GLY A 463 19.77 -11.21 25.06
N ASN A 464 20.43 -10.30 25.80
CA ASN A 464 19.77 -9.39 26.74
C ASN A 464 18.68 -8.54 26.06
N ALA A 465 18.90 -8.08 24.83
CA ALA A 465 17.92 -7.28 24.09
C ALA A 465 16.70 -8.10 23.68
N ILE A 466 16.89 -9.35 23.25
CA ILE A 466 15.79 -10.27 22.93
C ILE A 466 14.98 -10.63 24.20
N GLU A 467 15.64 -10.85 25.34
CA GLU A 467 14.96 -11.01 26.63
C GLU A 467 14.18 -9.76 27.04
N TRP A 468 14.74 -8.57 26.87
CA TRP A 468 14.05 -7.30 27.12
C TRP A 468 12.84 -7.10 26.18
N MET A 469 12.98 -7.40 24.88
CA MET A 469 11.88 -7.40 23.92
C MET A 469 10.78 -8.41 24.29
N ASN A 470 11.14 -9.54 24.90
CA ASN A 470 10.16 -10.52 25.37
C ASN A 470 9.30 -10.02 26.54
N LEU A 471 9.78 -9.03 27.30
CA LEU A 471 9.09 -8.47 28.46
C LEU A 471 8.38 -7.13 28.17
N ASN A 472 8.94 -6.29 27.27
CA ASN A 472 8.51 -4.91 27.08
C ASN A 472 7.68 -4.66 25.80
N PHE A 473 7.57 -5.64 24.89
CA PHE A 473 6.71 -5.52 23.70
C PHE A 473 5.27 -5.90 24.08
N VAL A 474 4.57 -4.97 24.74
CA VAL A 474 3.18 -5.12 25.21
C VAL A 474 2.32 -4.05 24.55
N ALA A 475 1.37 -4.46 23.70
CA ALA A 475 0.44 -3.56 23.01
C ALA A 475 -0.59 -2.97 23.98
N GLN A 476 -0.42 -1.70 24.37
CA GLN A 476 -1.28 -0.95 25.29
C GLN A 476 -1.08 0.57 25.13
N GLY A 477 -2.06 1.38 25.55
CA GLY A 477 -1.96 2.85 25.53
C GLY A 477 -2.19 3.49 24.15
N GLY A 478 -1.98 4.80 24.07
CA GLY A 478 -1.99 5.62 22.86
C GLY A 478 -0.62 5.70 22.17
N THR A 479 -0.37 6.81 21.44
CA THR A 479 0.76 6.94 20.51
C THR A 479 1.42 8.32 20.62
N ASN A 480 2.63 8.39 21.19
CA ASN A 480 3.41 9.63 21.34
C ASN A 480 4.70 9.59 20.48
N ILE A 481 4.65 10.18 19.28
CA ILE A 481 5.74 10.06 18.28
C ILE A 481 6.94 11.00 18.56
N MET A 482 6.70 12.21 19.09
CA MET A 482 7.77 13.22 19.26
C MET A 482 8.81 12.83 20.33
N HIS A 483 8.36 12.22 21.43
CA HIS A 483 9.20 11.89 22.57
C HIS A 483 10.32 10.87 22.24
N PRO A 484 10.03 9.67 21.68
CA PRO A 484 11.08 8.70 21.35
C PRO A 484 12.00 9.15 20.22
N LEU A 485 11.51 9.96 19.26
CA LEU A 485 12.37 10.55 18.23
C LEU A 485 13.37 11.54 18.86
N SER A 486 12.95 12.32 19.86
CA SER A 486 13.84 13.26 20.57
C SER A 486 14.90 12.53 21.44
N GLU A 487 14.53 11.42 22.07
CA GLU A 487 15.46 10.57 22.83
C GLU A 487 16.48 9.88 21.91
N ALA A 488 16.03 9.31 20.79
CA ALA A 488 16.92 8.69 19.80
C ALA A 488 17.92 9.69 19.19
N MET A 489 17.49 10.93 18.91
CA MET A 489 18.38 12.02 18.49
C MET A 489 19.45 12.35 19.54
N THR A 490 19.09 12.25 20.84
CA THR A 490 19.98 12.51 21.96
C THR A 490 21.01 11.41 22.14
N LEU A 491 20.58 10.13 22.17
CA LEU A 491 21.46 8.96 22.20
C LEU A 491 22.51 8.99 21.07
N LEU A 492 22.05 9.20 19.83
CA LEU A 492 22.90 9.18 18.63
C LEU A 492 23.87 10.36 18.55
N SER A 493 23.65 11.46 19.27
CA SER A 493 24.57 12.61 19.30
C SER A 493 25.98 12.25 19.81
N THR A 494 26.08 11.18 20.61
CA THR A 494 27.33 10.68 21.20
C THR A 494 28.15 9.81 20.25
N SER A 495 27.54 9.26 19.18
CA SER A 495 28.24 8.42 18.21
C SER A 495 29.17 9.24 17.31
N HIS A 496 30.42 8.79 17.12
CA HIS A 496 31.43 9.50 16.35
C HIS A 496 32.09 8.66 15.24
N ASP A 497 32.21 7.34 15.42
CA ASP A 497 32.91 6.43 14.50
C ASP A 497 31.95 5.50 13.70
N ALA A 498 30.65 5.79 13.72
CA ALA A 498 29.60 5.03 13.05
C ALA A 498 28.51 5.96 12.49
N LEU A 499 27.87 5.56 11.40
CA LEU A 499 26.75 6.26 10.77
C LEU A 499 25.52 6.19 11.70
N PRO A 500 24.99 7.31 12.21
CA PRO A 500 23.82 7.29 13.07
C PRO A 500 22.54 7.04 12.26
N GLN A 501 21.67 6.15 12.73
CA GLN A 501 20.44 5.71 12.06
C GLN A 501 19.29 5.60 13.06
N ILE A 502 18.08 5.99 12.65
CA ILE A 502 16.83 5.83 13.39
C ILE A 502 15.88 5.01 12.51
N TYR A 503 15.36 3.92 13.04
CA TYR A 503 14.37 3.07 12.38
C TYR A 503 13.05 3.17 13.12
N PHE A 504 12.10 3.93 12.57
CA PHE A 504 10.83 4.25 13.20
C PHE A 504 9.68 3.43 12.60
N VAL A 505 8.88 2.76 13.44
CA VAL A 505 7.84 1.81 13.03
C VAL A 505 6.55 2.12 13.80
N THR A 506 5.43 2.31 13.11
CA THR A 506 4.11 2.64 13.71
C THR A 506 2.94 2.23 12.81
N ASP A 507 1.78 1.93 13.40
CA ASP A 507 0.49 1.74 12.71
C ASP A 507 -0.50 2.92 12.91
N GLY A 508 -0.16 3.89 13.75
CA GLY A 508 -1.00 5.03 14.13
C GLY A 508 -0.65 6.37 13.46
N SER A 509 -1.53 7.36 13.63
CA SER A 509 -1.40 8.75 13.18
C SER A 509 -1.76 9.73 14.30
N VAL A 510 -1.10 10.90 14.35
CA VAL A 510 -1.26 11.90 15.42
C VAL A 510 -1.41 13.32 14.87
N ASP A 511 -2.10 14.21 15.60
CA ASP A 511 -2.38 15.58 15.12
C ASP A 511 -1.11 16.44 14.88
N ASP A 512 0.00 16.17 15.58
CA ASP A 512 1.20 17.02 15.56
C ASP A 512 2.32 16.56 14.59
N GLU A 513 2.06 15.56 13.73
CA GLU A 513 2.97 15.05 12.68
C GLU A 513 3.70 16.14 11.87
N ARG A 514 3.01 17.26 11.64
CA ARG A 514 3.51 18.46 10.96
C ARG A 514 4.61 19.14 11.77
N ASN A 515 4.34 19.37 13.05
CA ASN A 515 5.26 19.93 14.03
C ASN A 515 6.46 19.00 14.26
N ILE A 516 6.26 17.68 14.27
CA ILE A 516 7.32 16.66 14.27
C ILE A 516 8.25 16.86 13.07
N CYS A 517 7.70 16.97 11.84
CA CYS A 517 8.50 17.22 10.64
C CYS A 517 9.31 18.53 10.71
N HIS A 518 8.68 19.64 11.11
CA HIS A 518 9.36 20.94 11.22
C HIS A 518 10.46 20.95 12.30
N THR A 519 10.20 20.33 13.45
CA THR A 519 11.14 20.23 14.57
C THR A 519 12.34 19.37 14.19
N LEU A 520 12.12 18.16 13.67
CA LEU A 520 13.21 17.27 13.29
C LEU A 520 14.02 17.80 12.11
N LYS A 521 13.39 18.43 11.10
CA LYS A 521 14.13 19.14 10.04
C LYS A 521 15.05 20.21 10.62
N THR A 522 14.58 20.96 11.61
CA THR A 522 15.38 22.00 12.29
C THR A 522 16.53 21.43 13.13
N GLN A 523 16.34 20.27 13.76
CA GLN A 523 17.40 19.57 14.49
C GLN A 523 18.45 18.96 13.56
N LEU A 524 18.02 18.25 12.51
CA LEU A 524 18.90 17.59 11.53
C LEU A 524 19.80 18.59 10.80
N ILE A 525 19.29 19.78 10.46
CA ILE A 525 20.08 20.88 9.88
C ILE A 525 21.19 21.34 10.84
N LYS A 526 20.92 21.42 12.15
CA LYS A 526 21.93 21.78 13.17
C LYS A 526 23.01 20.70 13.32
N SER A 527 22.67 19.43 13.18
CA SER A 527 23.62 18.30 13.24
C SER A 527 24.51 18.14 12.00
N GLY A 528 24.17 18.80 10.88
CA GLY A 528 25.00 18.84 9.67
C GLY A 528 25.34 17.46 9.12
N SER A 529 26.63 17.15 8.94
CA SER A 529 27.08 15.84 8.44
C SER A 529 26.82 14.68 9.42
N LYS A 530 26.70 14.96 10.73
CA LYS A 530 26.34 13.98 11.78
C LYS A 530 24.82 13.80 11.94
N SER A 531 24.02 14.23 10.97
CA SER A 531 22.55 14.03 10.98
C SER A 531 22.18 12.54 10.88
N PRO A 532 21.43 11.97 11.86
CA PRO A 532 20.97 10.59 11.79
C PRO A 532 20.06 10.34 10.59
N ARG A 533 20.15 9.12 10.04
CA ARG A 533 19.31 8.64 8.95
C ARG A 533 17.98 8.13 9.49
N ILE A 534 16.92 8.93 9.38
CA ILE A 534 15.58 8.51 9.78
C ILE A 534 14.95 7.73 8.65
N SER A 535 14.74 6.43 8.86
CA SER A 535 13.94 5.57 7.99
C SER A 535 12.63 5.22 8.69
N THR A 536 11.55 5.08 7.93
CA THR A 536 10.19 4.86 8.47
C THR A 536 9.53 3.62 7.87
N PHE A 537 8.77 2.91 8.69
CA PHE A 537 7.96 1.76 8.27
C PHE A 537 6.51 1.94 8.72
N GLY A 538 5.59 2.14 7.77
CA GLY A 538 4.16 2.30 8.04
C GLY A 538 3.42 0.97 8.07
N LEU A 539 2.55 0.79 9.06
CA LEU A 539 1.73 -0.41 9.22
C LEU A 539 0.24 -0.09 9.02
N GLY A 540 -0.45 -0.93 8.26
CA GLY A 540 -1.87 -0.75 7.96
C GLY A 540 -2.19 0.53 7.17
N SER A 541 -3.43 1.00 7.26
CA SER A 541 -3.93 2.22 6.60
C SER A 541 -4.29 3.36 7.56
N TYR A 542 -4.08 3.19 8.88
CA TYR A 542 -4.39 4.23 9.87
C TYR A 542 -3.22 5.19 10.14
N CYS A 543 -1.97 4.75 9.95
CA CYS A 543 -0.84 5.67 9.95
C CYS A 543 -0.82 6.58 8.71
N ASN A 544 -0.37 7.83 8.89
CA ASN A 544 -0.22 8.76 7.78
C ASN A 544 1.07 8.46 6.98
N HIS A 545 0.92 7.66 5.93
CA HIS A 545 2.01 7.29 5.02
C HIS A 545 2.68 8.49 4.32
N TYR A 546 2.00 9.64 4.18
CA TYR A 546 2.60 10.86 3.64
C TYR A 546 3.48 11.58 4.67
N PHE A 547 3.08 11.60 5.95
CA PHE A 547 3.93 12.02 7.07
C PHE A 547 5.18 11.13 7.15
N LEU A 548 5.01 9.81 7.22
CA LEU A 548 6.12 8.85 7.36
C LEU A 548 7.13 8.98 6.20
N ARG A 549 6.64 9.19 4.97
CA ARG A 549 7.47 9.40 3.79
C ARG A 549 8.19 10.75 3.80
N MET A 550 7.52 11.81 4.27
CA MET A 550 8.14 13.14 4.43
C MET A 550 9.23 13.10 5.50
N LEU A 551 8.97 12.47 6.64
CA LEU A 551 9.93 12.28 7.73
C LEU A 551 11.18 11.53 7.23
N ALA A 552 11.03 10.46 6.45
CA ALA A 552 12.16 9.75 5.85
C ALA A 552 12.94 10.59 4.82
N SER A 553 12.27 11.38 3.98
CA SER A 553 12.92 12.27 3.01
C SER A 553 13.71 13.39 3.70
N ILE A 554 13.14 14.00 4.76
CA ILE A 554 13.82 14.95 5.65
C ILE A 554 15.04 14.29 6.32
N GLY A 555 14.91 13.05 6.77
CA GLY A 555 15.95 12.26 7.43
C GLY A 555 16.97 11.60 6.49
N LYS A 556 16.92 11.81 5.17
CA LYS A 556 17.74 11.11 4.15
C LYS A 556 17.66 9.57 4.17
N GLY A 557 16.68 8.99 4.85
CA GLY A 557 16.51 7.53 4.98
C GLY A 557 15.50 6.95 3.99
N HIS A 558 14.93 5.79 4.34
CA HIS A 558 14.00 5.07 3.47
C HIS A 558 12.64 4.89 4.12
N TYR A 559 11.58 5.12 3.35
CA TYR A 559 10.20 4.79 3.70
C TYR A 559 9.81 3.45 3.05
N ALA A 560 9.10 2.60 3.80
CA ALA A 560 8.39 1.42 3.31
C ALA A 560 7.10 1.20 4.13
N ALA A 561 6.24 0.27 3.71
CA ALA A 561 5.00 -0.02 4.43
C ALA A 561 4.41 -1.42 4.12
N ALA A 562 3.65 -1.96 5.09
CA ALA A 562 2.90 -3.21 4.98
C ALA A 562 1.43 -2.99 5.39
N PHE A 563 0.52 -3.22 4.45
CA PHE A 563 -0.92 -2.92 4.56
C PHE A 563 -1.76 -4.16 4.93
N ASP A 564 -1.11 -5.31 5.05
CA ASP A 564 -1.68 -6.57 5.51
C ASP A 564 -0.71 -7.22 6.51
N THR A 565 -1.23 -7.95 7.50
CA THR A 565 -0.38 -8.58 8.53
C THR A 565 0.43 -9.79 8.04
N GLY A 566 0.38 -10.12 6.75
CA GLY A 566 1.19 -11.19 6.14
C GLY A 566 2.50 -10.68 5.57
N SER A 567 2.47 -9.50 4.96
CA SER A 567 3.66 -8.91 4.35
C SER A 567 4.57 -8.15 5.33
N ILE A 568 4.13 -7.86 6.57
CA ILE A 568 4.90 -7.13 7.60
C ILE A 568 6.33 -7.67 7.71
N GLU A 569 6.50 -8.92 8.13
CA GLU A 569 7.83 -9.47 8.47
C GLU A 569 8.78 -9.44 7.26
N GLY A 570 8.33 -9.94 6.09
CA GLY A 570 9.13 -9.95 4.87
C GLY A 570 9.45 -8.56 4.30
N ARG A 571 8.48 -7.63 4.27
CA ARG A 571 8.70 -6.25 3.81
C ARG A 571 9.59 -5.46 4.77
N MET A 572 9.47 -5.69 6.07
CA MET A 572 10.27 -5.04 7.11
C MET A 572 11.72 -5.51 7.06
N LEU A 573 11.98 -6.81 6.87
CA LEU A 573 13.33 -7.35 6.63
C LEU A 573 13.97 -6.77 5.36
N GLN A 574 13.23 -6.69 4.25
CA GLN A 574 13.71 -6.06 3.01
C GLN A 574 14.08 -4.57 3.22
N TRP A 575 13.27 -3.83 3.98
CA TRP A 575 13.51 -2.43 4.34
C TRP A 575 14.70 -2.25 5.27
N PHE A 576 14.86 -3.09 6.30
CA PHE A 576 16.06 -3.08 7.15
C PHE A 576 17.32 -3.37 6.35
N GLN A 577 17.33 -4.39 5.47
CA GLN A 577 18.47 -4.66 4.59
C GLN A 577 18.77 -3.50 3.61
N LYS A 578 17.76 -2.70 3.25
CA LYS A 578 17.96 -1.49 2.44
C LYS A 578 18.65 -0.37 3.22
N ALA A 579 18.20 -0.11 4.45
CA ALA A 579 18.70 0.98 5.27
C ALA A 579 20.05 0.68 5.95
N SER A 580 20.35 -0.60 6.23
CA SER A 580 21.54 -1.02 6.95
C SER A 580 22.77 -1.31 6.07
N SER A 581 22.64 -1.20 4.75
CA SER A 581 23.68 -1.55 3.77
C SER A 581 24.33 -0.35 3.06
N THR A 582 24.36 0.82 3.70
CA THR A 582 24.94 2.06 3.16
C THR A 582 26.43 1.92 2.81
N ILE A 583 26.80 2.35 1.60
CA ILE A 583 28.15 2.28 1.01
C ILE A 583 28.67 3.62 0.44
N VAL A 584 27.81 4.63 0.31
CA VAL A 584 28.18 6.04 0.10
C VAL A 584 27.21 6.92 0.87
N SER A 585 27.71 7.81 1.73
CA SER A 585 26.87 8.75 2.48
C SER A 585 27.00 10.20 2.00
N ASN A 586 25.96 11.00 2.27
CA ASN A 586 25.85 12.42 1.92
C ASN A 586 26.03 12.70 0.42
N VAL A 587 25.29 11.97 -0.41
CA VAL A 587 25.32 12.13 -1.87
C VAL A 587 24.88 13.55 -2.28
N SER A 588 25.63 14.15 -3.20
CA SER A 588 25.38 15.49 -3.76
C SER A 588 25.72 15.51 -5.25
N ILE A 589 25.22 16.50 -6.00
CA ILE A 589 25.48 16.65 -7.45
C ILE A 589 26.02 18.06 -7.67
N ASP A 590 27.16 18.20 -8.36
CA ASP A 590 27.76 19.52 -8.62
C ASP A 590 26.92 20.41 -9.58
N ALA A 591 26.01 19.79 -10.35
CA ALA A 591 25.06 20.42 -11.29
C ALA A 591 24.33 21.67 -10.72
N ILE A 592 23.92 21.57 -9.44
CA ILE A 592 23.02 22.50 -8.75
C ILE A 592 23.58 23.94 -8.73
N LYS A 593 24.90 24.12 -8.92
CA LYS A 593 25.60 25.41 -8.88
C LYS A 593 25.51 26.22 -10.20
N HIS A 594 25.06 25.60 -11.30
CA HIS A 594 25.26 26.16 -12.65
C HIS A 594 24.02 26.16 -13.57
N ILE A 595 22.92 25.52 -13.15
CA ILE A 595 21.70 25.37 -13.96
C ILE A 595 20.55 26.13 -13.29
N GLN A 596 19.76 26.86 -14.07
CA GLN A 596 18.58 27.57 -13.56
C GLN A 596 17.44 26.57 -13.29
N ASP A 597 16.71 26.82 -12.21
CA ASP A 597 15.51 26.07 -11.78
C ASP A 597 15.67 24.54 -11.67
N PHE A 598 16.91 24.07 -11.42
CA PHE A 598 17.23 22.67 -11.16
C PHE A 598 16.64 22.23 -9.82
N GLU A 599 15.47 21.60 -9.87
CA GLU A 599 14.70 21.11 -8.74
C GLU A 599 14.79 19.59 -8.64
N VAL A 600 15.01 19.08 -7.42
CA VAL A 600 14.97 17.65 -7.09
C VAL A 600 13.65 17.31 -6.40
N ASP A 601 13.02 16.19 -6.76
CA ASP A 601 11.71 15.82 -6.23
C ASP A 601 11.75 15.45 -4.73
N SER A 602 12.88 14.91 -4.26
CA SER A 602 13.15 14.64 -2.83
C SER A 602 13.73 15.85 -2.11
N VAL A 603 13.47 15.99 -0.79
CA VAL A 603 14.02 17.07 0.05
C VAL A 603 15.55 17.03 0.13
N TYR A 604 16.10 15.81 0.15
CA TYR A 604 17.54 15.53 0.05
C TYR A 604 17.76 14.31 -0.87
N ILE A 605 18.96 14.20 -1.44
CA ILE A 605 19.39 12.98 -2.14
C ILE A 605 19.72 11.91 -1.08
N PRO A 606 19.11 10.72 -1.14
CA PRO A 606 19.43 9.63 -0.22
C PRO A 606 20.86 9.10 -0.39
N ASP A 607 21.35 8.42 0.64
CA ASP A 607 22.59 7.65 0.60
C ASP A 607 22.48 6.43 -0.35
N ILE A 608 23.61 5.89 -0.82
CA ILE A 608 23.66 4.70 -1.69
C ILE A 608 23.83 3.45 -0.82
N SER A 609 23.01 2.42 -1.07
CA SER A 609 23.07 1.12 -0.38
C SER A 609 23.51 -0.01 -1.34
N ALA A 610 24.26 -0.99 -0.83
CA ALA A 610 24.84 -2.06 -1.64
C ALA A 610 23.80 -2.89 -2.41
N LYS A 611 22.67 -3.17 -1.77
CA LYS A 611 21.61 -4.02 -2.33
C LYS A 611 20.57 -3.28 -3.19
N TYR A 612 20.67 -1.98 -3.42
CA TYR A 612 19.60 -1.23 -4.10
C TYR A 612 20.12 -0.08 -4.98
N PRO A 613 19.58 0.09 -6.20
CA PRO A 613 19.87 1.27 -7.01
C PRO A 613 19.24 2.51 -6.36
N LEU A 614 19.95 3.63 -6.45
CA LEU A 614 19.37 4.95 -6.17
C LEU A 614 18.71 5.47 -7.44
N CYS A 615 17.51 6.03 -7.33
CA CYS A 615 16.77 6.65 -8.43
C CYS A 615 16.12 7.94 -7.93
N VAL A 616 16.54 9.09 -8.49
CA VAL A 616 16.13 10.44 -8.07
C VAL A 616 15.74 11.24 -9.31
N SER A 617 14.49 11.69 -9.30
CA SER A 617 13.89 12.48 -10.37
C SER A 617 13.86 13.98 -10.03
N GLY A 618 13.63 14.80 -11.06
CA GLY A 618 13.45 16.24 -10.91
C GLY A 618 13.21 16.95 -12.23
N ARG A 619 13.25 18.29 -12.21
CA ARG A 619 13.07 19.17 -13.37
C ARG A 619 14.14 20.26 -13.43
N TYR A 620 14.44 20.79 -14.62
CA TYR A 620 15.43 21.86 -14.80
C TYR A 620 15.11 22.76 -16.01
N ASN A 621 15.69 23.97 -16.04
CA ASN A 621 15.65 24.87 -17.20
C ASN A 621 17.02 24.96 -17.90
N GLY A 622 17.00 25.09 -19.23
CA GLY A 622 18.20 25.30 -20.04
C GLY A 622 18.79 24.02 -20.63
N LYS A 623 20.08 23.76 -20.41
CA LYS A 623 20.78 22.57 -20.92
C LYS A 623 21.68 21.98 -19.84
N LEU A 624 21.61 20.67 -19.65
CA LEU A 624 22.61 19.93 -18.90
C LEU A 624 23.91 19.80 -19.74
N PRO A 625 25.10 19.72 -19.11
CA PRO A 625 26.32 19.28 -19.77
C PRO A 625 26.25 17.78 -20.13
N GLU A 626 27.16 17.31 -20.99
CA GLU A 626 27.21 15.89 -21.40
C GLU A 626 27.53 14.93 -20.24
N THR A 627 28.23 15.41 -19.21
CA THR A 627 28.57 14.67 -18.00
C THR A 627 28.28 15.49 -16.75
N LEU A 628 27.76 14.83 -15.72
CA LEU A 628 27.56 15.37 -14.38
C LEU A 628 28.39 14.57 -13.36
N ILE A 629 28.76 15.22 -12.26
CA ILE A 629 29.52 14.57 -11.18
C ILE A 629 28.62 14.49 -9.94
N ALA A 630 28.44 13.27 -9.44
CA ALA A 630 27.91 13.03 -8.11
C ALA A 630 29.06 12.76 -7.12
N LYS A 631 28.95 13.30 -5.90
CA LYS A 631 29.94 13.19 -4.83
C LYS A 631 29.33 12.66 -3.55
N GLY A 632 30.12 11.95 -2.76
CA GLY A 632 29.76 11.51 -1.41
C GLY A 632 30.96 10.90 -0.69
N HIS A 633 30.73 10.31 0.50
CA HIS A 633 31.79 9.72 1.32
C HIS A 633 31.67 8.20 1.43
N LEU A 634 32.80 7.50 1.33
CA LEU A 634 32.91 6.07 1.61
C LEU A 634 33.01 5.78 3.12
N ALA A 635 32.92 4.52 3.51
CA ALA A 635 32.93 4.06 4.91
C ALA A 635 34.24 4.34 5.67
N ASP A 636 35.31 4.74 4.98
CA ASP A 636 36.57 5.23 5.55
C ASP A 636 36.68 6.78 5.52
N MET A 637 35.55 7.46 5.29
CA MET A 637 35.38 8.91 5.15
C MET A 637 36.05 9.56 3.92
N SER A 638 36.71 8.79 3.05
CA SER A 638 37.25 9.32 1.79
C SER A 638 36.13 9.82 0.85
N GLU A 639 36.39 10.89 0.10
CA GLU A 639 35.45 11.42 -0.91
C GLU A 639 35.53 10.56 -2.18
N ILE A 640 34.38 10.12 -2.69
CA ILE A 640 34.23 9.47 -3.99
C ILE A 640 33.48 10.39 -4.95
N SER A 641 33.96 10.49 -6.19
CA SER A 641 33.29 11.15 -7.30
C SER A 641 32.86 10.12 -8.35
N ILE A 642 31.63 10.26 -8.85
CA ILE A 642 31.01 9.36 -9.83
C ILE A 642 30.68 10.18 -11.07
N GLU A 643 31.21 9.80 -12.23
CA GLU A 643 30.86 10.41 -13.53
C GLU A 643 29.53 9.84 -14.02
N LEU A 644 28.56 10.71 -14.29
CA LEU A 644 27.22 10.38 -14.75
C LEU A 644 27.02 10.93 -16.16
N LYS A 645 26.85 10.04 -17.13
CA LYS A 645 26.63 10.44 -18.53
C LYS A 645 25.18 10.83 -18.73
N VAL A 646 24.96 11.98 -19.36
CA VAL A 646 23.64 12.54 -19.63
C VAL A 646 23.12 12.01 -20.96
N GLN A 647 21.95 11.35 -20.95
CA GLN A 647 21.35 10.70 -22.11
C GLN A 647 19.95 11.23 -22.42
N HIS A 648 19.74 11.73 -23.64
CA HIS A 648 18.41 12.08 -24.15
C HIS A 648 17.73 10.85 -24.77
N ILE A 649 17.04 10.05 -23.95
CA ILE A 649 16.37 8.83 -24.39
C ILE A 649 14.93 9.13 -24.83
N LYS A 650 14.55 8.66 -26.03
CA LYS A 650 13.17 8.75 -26.57
C LYS A 650 12.31 7.51 -26.30
N ASP A 651 12.93 6.44 -25.84
CA ASP A 651 12.35 5.10 -25.67
C ASP A 651 11.89 4.77 -24.23
N ILE A 652 12.14 5.65 -23.26
CA ILE A 652 11.68 5.53 -21.87
C ILE A 652 10.84 6.77 -21.55
N PRO A 653 9.51 6.64 -21.36
CA PRO A 653 8.65 7.76 -20.96
C PRO A 653 8.83 8.03 -19.45
N LEU A 654 9.80 8.87 -19.10
CA LEU A 654 10.11 9.25 -17.71
C LEU A 654 8.88 9.81 -16.99
N ASP A 655 8.07 10.59 -17.71
CA ASP A 655 6.79 11.16 -17.26
C ASP A 655 5.81 10.12 -16.71
N LYS A 656 5.79 8.91 -17.29
CA LYS A 656 4.95 7.78 -16.85
C LYS A 656 5.63 6.93 -15.80
N VAL A 657 6.88 6.58 -16.09
CA VAL A 657 7.67 5.62 -15.31
C VAL A 657 7.92 6.14 -13.89
N LEU A 658 8.07 7.46 -13.73
CA LEU A 658 8.31 8.11 -12.44
C LEU A 658 7.02 8.67 -11.80
N ALA A 659 5.91 8.71 -12.53
CA ALA A 659 4.66 9.37 -12.13
C ALA A 659 4.25 9.05 -10.69
N LYS A 660 4.18 7.75 -10.31
CA LYS A 660 3.76 7.34 -8.95
C LYS A 660 4.72 7.81 -7.86
N GLN A 661 6.03 7.84 -8.13
CA GLN A 661 7.03 8.36 -7.18
C GLN A 661 6.92 9.88 -7.05
N GLN A 662 6.74 10.59 -8.16
CA GLN A 662 6.57 12.05 -8.18
C GLN A 662 5.26 12.45 -7.49
N MET A 663 4.14 11.80 -7.80
CA MET A 663 2.85 12.01 -7.13
C MET A 663 2.97 11.81 -5.61
N ASP A 664 3.56 10.71 -5.16
CA ASP A 664 3.68 10.44 -3.73
C ASP A 664 4.57 11.48 -2.99
N LEU A 665 5.64 11.96 -3.63
CA LEU A 665 6.51 13.00 -3.08
C LEU A 665 5.86 14.39 -3.12
N LEU A 666 5.12 14.71 -4.18
CA LEU A 666 4.38 15.96 -4.30
C LEU A 666 3.22 16.02 -3.30
N THR A 667 2.44 14.95 -3.13
CA THR A 667 1.40 14.88 -2.09
C THR A 667 2.00 14.98 -0.69
N ALA A 668 3.15 14.36 -0.41
CA ALA A 668 3.84 14.52 0.88
C ALA A 668 4.35 15.96 1.11
N LYS A 669 4.93 16.62 0.08
CA LYS A 669 5.32 18.04 0.10
C LYS A 669 4.10 18.94 0.35
N ALA A 670 3.01 18.71 -0.39
CA ALA A 670 1.78 19.50 -0.35
C ALA A 670 1.05 19.36 1.00
N TRP A 671 0.98 18.13 1.51
CA TRP A 671 0.54 17.85 2.87
C TRP A 671 1.33 18.71 3.85
N LEU A 672 2.66 18.61 3.89
CA LEU A 672 3.50 19.32 4.87
C LEU A 672 3.30 20.85 4.82
N MET A 673 3.08 21.43 3.63
CA MET A 673 2.99 22.89 3.44
C MET A 673 1.65 23.54 3.86
N GLU A 674 0.58 22.76 4.07
CA GLU A 674 -0.75 23.19 4.59
C GLU A 674 -1.30 24.54 4.07
N ASN A 675 -1.37 24.73 2.75
CA ASN A 675 -1.74 26.03 2.18
C ASN A 675 -3.26 26.24 1.94
N LYS A 676 -4.09 25.74 2.87
CA LYS A 676 -5.57 25.78 2.81
C LYS A 676 -6.13 27.18 2.53
N GLU A 677 -5.49 28.23 3.05
CA GLU A 677 -5.97 29.60 2.88
C GLU A 677 -5.59 30.22 1.54
N LEU A 678 -4.46 29.83 0.92
CA LEU A 678 -4.13 30.27 -0.44
C LEU A 678 -4.95 29.52 -1.48
N GLU A 679 -5.23 28.23 -1.30
CA GLU A 679 -6.19 27.49 -2.15
C GLU A 679 -7.55 28.19 -2.20
N ARG A 680 -8.08 28.58 -1.04
CA ARG A 680 -9.36 29.29 -0.93
C ARG A 680 -9.34 30.70 -1.52
N LYS A 681 -8.17 31.37 -1.55
CA LYS A 681 -8.00 32.70 -2.18
C LYS A 681 -7.81 32.59 -3.70
N LEU A 682 -7.04 31.62 -4.18
CA LEU A 682 -6.82 31.34 -5.61
C LEU A 682 -8.12 30.90 -6.32
N ARG A 683 -8.99 30.11 -5.65
CA ARG A 683 -10.34 29.77 -6.17
C ARG A 683 -11.19 30.98 -6.56
N THR A 684 -10.90 32.18 -6.04
CA THR A 684 -11.67 33.42 -6.35
C THR A 684 -11.02 34.28 -7.45
N MET A 685 -9.75 34.05 -7.82
CA MET A 685 -9.01 34.86 -8.81
C MET A 685 -8.55 34.04 -10.02
N LEU A 686 -9.52 33.46 -10.73
CA LEU A 686 -9.28 32.79 -12.01
C LEU A 686 -9.21 33.81 -13.18
N PHE A 687 -8.09 34.54 -13.30
CA PHE A 687 -7.56 35.00 -14.60
C PHE A 687 -6.15 35.59 -14.45
N ILE A 688 -5.25 35.26 -15.40
CA ILE A 688 -3.91 35.85 -15.64
C ILE A 688 -2.80 35.46 -14.63
N THR A 689 -1.83 34.68 -15.14
CA THR A 689 -0.46 34.40 -14.63
C THR A 689 -0.24 34.20 -13.13
N LEU A 690 -0.13 32.93 -12.73
CA LEU A 690 0.76 32.49 -11.65
C LEU A 690 1.18 31.03 -11.89
N TYR A 691 2.36 30.84 -12.49
CA TYR A 691 3.02 29.52 -12.57
C TYR A 691 3.41 29.06 -11.14
N SER A 692 3.61 27.75 -10.95
CA SER A 692 4.18 27.09 -9.75
C SER A 692 3.32 26.92 -8.48
N LEU A 693 2.31 27.75 -8.17
CA LEU A 693 1.84 27.92 -6.78
C LEU A 693 0.79 26.96 -6.17
N CYS A 694 0.49 25.77 -6.73
CA CYS A 694 -0.33 24.76 -6.03
C CYS A 694 0.04 23.31 -6.40
N SER A 695 0.70 22.62 -5.46
CA SER A 695 1.12 21.22 -5.60
C SER A 695 -0.05 20.24 -5.74
N ASN A 696 -1.21 20.50 -5.12
CA ASN A 696 -2.40 19.65 -5.24
C ASN A 696 -2.90 19.62 -6.69
N LEU A 697 -2.94 20.80 -7.35
CA LEU A 697 -3.30 20.91 -8.77
C LEU A 697 -2.25 20.25 -9.71
N GLN A 698 -0.98 20.20 -9.30
CA GLN A 698 0.03 19.42 -10.03
C GLN A 698 -0.22 17.92 -9.88
N VAL A 699 -0.53 17.43 -8.67
CA VAL A 699 -0.87 16.02 -8.41
C VAL A 699 -2.10 15.61 -9.21
N VAL A 700 -3.19 16.39 -9.21
CA VAL A 700 -4.40 16.11 -10.02
C VAL A 700 -4.07 16.00 -11.51
N LYS A 701 -3.29 16.95 -12.07
CA LYS A 701 -2.90 16.90 -13.48
C LYS A 701 -2.06 15.67 -13.80
N LEU A 702 -1.02 15.40 -13.01
CA LEU A 702 -0.10 14.27 -13.20
C LEU A 702 -0.83 12.91 -13.03
N SER A 703 -1.79 12.85 -12.10
CA SER A 703 -2.70 11.73 -11.84
C SER A 703 -3.60 11.43 -13.05
N ILE A 704 -4.30 12.43 -13.58
CA ILE A 704 -5.17 12.28 -14.76
C ILE A 704 -4.34 11.94 -16.01
N GLN A 705 -3.19 12.59 -16.21
CA GLN A 705 -2.30 12.35 -17.37
C GLN A 705 -1.77 10.92 -17.42
N ASN A 706 -1.45 10.32 -16.27
CA ASN A 706 -0.90 8.97 -16.18
C ASN A 706 -1.92 7.89 -15.81
N SER A 707 -3.19 8.26 -15.64
CA SER A 707 -4.27 7.36 -15.16
C SER A 707 -3.95 6.67 -13.82
N LEU A 708 -3.13 7.32 -12.99
CA LEU A 708 -2.81 6.87 -11.63
C LEU A 708 -3.69 7.59 -10.62
N PRO A 709 -4.35 6.89 -9.68
CA PRO A 709 -5.15 7.53 -8.63
C PRO A 709 -4.29 8.21 -7.55
N SER A 710 -4.88 9.21 -6.89
CA SER A 710 -4.31 10.01 -5.80
C SER A 710 -5.43 10.50 -4.87
N GLU A 711 -5.08 11.06 -3.70
CA GLU A 711 -6.03 11.57 -2.69
C GLU A 711 -7.01 12.65 -3.22
N TYR A 712 -6.67 13.32 -4.33
CA TYR A 712 -7.46 14.40 -4.96
C TYR A 712 -8.23 13.94 -6.21
N THR A 713 -8.34 12.63 -6.44
CA THR A 713 -8.84 12.05 -7.70
C THR A 713 -9.47 10.68 -7.46
N ARG A 714 -10.43 10.28 -8.29
CA ARG A 714 -11.01 8.92 -8.25
C ARG A 714 -10.90 8.24 -9.60
N MET A 715 -10.59 6.95 -9.60
CA MET A 715 -10.73 6.13 -10.80
C MET A 715 -12.20 5.67 -10.94
N VAL A 716 -12.74 5.82 -12.14
CA VAL A 716 -14.11 5.44 -12.50
C VAL A 716 -14.09 4.56 -13.75
N LEU A 717 -14.99 3.59 -13.82
CA LEU A 717 -15.24 2.81 -15.03
C LEU A 717 -16.36 3.49 -15.84
N LEU A 718 -16.01 4.03 -17.01
CA LEU A 718 -16.96 4.62 -17.96
C LEU A 718 -17.49 3.53 -18.90
N GLN A 719 -18.81 3.43 -19.07
CA GLN A 719 -19.41 2.54 -20.08
C GLN A 719 -19.75 3.33 -21.36
N THR A 720 -19.33 2.79 -22.51
CA THR A 720 -19.63 3.30 -23.85
C THR A 720 -20.26 2.23 -24.74
N SER A 721 -21.02 2.65 -25.75
CA SER A 721 -21.59 1.78 -26.78
C SER A 721 -20.90 2.03 -28.11
N LEU A 722 -20.40 0.97 -28.74
CA LEU A 722 -19.66 1.05 -30.01
C LEU A 722 -20.53 1.53 -31.19
N ASP A 723 -21.86 1.39 -31.09
CA ASP A 723 -22.81 1.85 -32.11
C ASP A 723 -22.88 3.39 -32.28
N LYS A 724 -22.22 4.17 -31.41
CA LYS A 724 -22.16 5.65 -31.51
C LYS A 724 -20.88 6.19 -32.17
N ILE A 725 -19.96 5.36 -32.63
CA ILE A 725 -18.65 5.80 -33.18
C ILE A 725 -18.57 5.51 -34.68
N ASP A 726 -19.00 6.47 -35.51
CA ASP A 726 -18.88 6.41 -36.96
C ASP A 726 -17.51 6.97 -37.43
N PRO A 727 -16.60 6.16 -38.02
CA PRO A 727 -15.25 6.60 -38.37
C PRO A 727 -15.17 7.74 -39.41
N ALA A 728 -16.24 8.01 -40.16
CA ALA A 728 -16.20 8.88 -41.32
C ALA A 728 -16.03 10.39 -41.02
N GLN A 729 -16.34 10.86 -39.81
CA GLN A 729 -16.45 12.31 -39.53
C GLN A 729 -15.19 13.00 -38.99
N GLN A 730 -14.14 12.29 -38.59
CA GLN A 730 -12.94 12.92 -37.99
C GLN A 730 -12.06 13.72 -38.98
N ALA A 731 -12.28 13.62 -40.29
CA ALA A 731 -11.41 14.23 -41.30
C ALA A 731 -11.75 15.69 -41.68
N LYS A 732 -12.99 16.15 -41.48
CA LYS A 732 -13.43 17.49 -41.92
C LYS A 732 -14.57 18.06 -41.06
N ASN A 733 -14.24 18.99 -40.15
CA ASN A 733 -15.04 20.21 -39.92
C ASN A 733 -14.28 21.22 -39.03
N LYS A 734 -14.50 22.52 -39.24
CA LYS A 734 -14.06 23.59 -38.32
C LYS A 734 -14.99 23.67 -37.11
N PRO A 735 -14.49 24.03 -35.91
CA PRO A 735 -15.33 24.24 -34.74
C PRO A 735 -16.17 25.51 -34.91
N THR A 736 -17.46 25.34 -35.21
CA THR A 736 -18.45 26.43 -35.19
C THR A 736 -19.29 26.27 -33.93
N LYS A 737 -19.33 27.31 -33.07
CA LYS A 737 -20.09 27.26 -31.82
C LYS A 737 -21.60 27.21 -32.08
N GLN A 738 -22.24 26.10 -31.75
CA GLN A 738 -23.67 26.06 -31.39
C GLN A 738 -23.91 25.00 -30.31
N SER A 739 -24.88 25.24 -29.45
CA SER A 739 -25.05 24.53 -28.18
C SER A 739 -26.10 23.43 -28.26
N SER A 740 -25.67 22.18 -28.06
CA SER A 740 -26.51 21.05 -27.68
C SER A 740 -25.87 20.36 -26.47
N SER A 741 -26.68 19.99 -25.47
CA SER A 741 -26.21 19.31 -24.26
C SER A 741 -25.54 17.96 -24.59
N PRO A 742 -24.41 17.60 -23.95
CA PRO A 742 -23.83 16.26 -24.09
C PRO A 742 -24.77 15.18 -23.55
N ASP A 743 -24.83 14.03 -24.22
CA ASP A 743 -25.40 12.80 -23.64
C ASP A 743 -24.58 12.42 -22.40
N GLU A 744 -25.20 12.36 -21.23
CA GLU A 744 -24.54 11.95 -19.99
C GLU A 744 -24.15 10.46 -20.05
N LEU A 745 -22.85 10.16 -19.86
CA LEU A 745 -22.36 8.78 -19.81
C LEU A 745 -22.43 8.23 -18.37
N PRO A 746 -22.90 6.98 -18.17
CA PRO A 746 -22.90 6.35 -16.86
C PRO A 746 -21.49 5.93 -16.45
N ALA A 747 -21.12 6.28 -15.23
CA ALA A 747 -19.86 5.86 -14.61
C ALA A 747 -20.09 5.11 -13.30
N MET A 748 -19.13 4.26 -12.97
CA MET A 748 -19.16 3.41 -11.79
C MET A 748 -17.84 3.57 -11.02
N PRO A 749 -17.86 3.97 -9.74
CA PRO A 749 -16.66 4.28 -8.99
C PRO A 749 -15.86 3.02 -8.66
N LEU A 750 -14.54 3.18 -8.52
CA LEU A 750 -13.64 2.19 -7.95
C LEU A 750 -13.14 2.67 -6.58
N GLY A 751 -13.10 1.75 -5.62
CA GLY A 751 -12.64 1.99 -4.25
C GLY A 751 -11.20 1.52 -4.00
N GLY A 752 -10.70 1.72 -2.77
CA GLY A 752 -9.45 1.10 -2.30
C GLY A 752 -8.13 1.64 -2.87
N LEU A 753 -8.17 2.63 -3.76
CA LEU A 753 -7.02 2.99 -4.63
C LEU A 753 -6.11 4.11 -4.12
N ALA A 754 -6.51 4.84 -3.08
CA ALA A 754 -5.74 5.91 -2.45
C ALA A 754 -5.14 5.42 -1.11
N VAL A 755 -4.17 6.14 -0.56
CA VAL A 755 -3.44 5.72 0.66
C VAL A 755 -4.01 6.38 1.92
N GLY A 756 -4.61 7.56 1.79
CA GLY A 756 -5.11 8.36 2.90
C GLY A 756 -4.04 9.19 3.61
N PHE A 757 -4.49 10.17 4.38
CA PHE A 757 -3.64 11.02 5.24
C PHE A 757 -3.60 10.53 6.70
N GLY A 758 -3.77 9.22 6.91
CA GLY A 758 -3.96 8.62 8.23
C GLY A 758 -5.38 8.77 8.79
N ASP A 759 -5.62 8.13 9.93
CA ASP A 759 -6.87 8.17 10.69
C ASP A 759 -6.56 8.29 12.20
N VAL A 760 -6.55 9.54 12.68
CA VAL A 760 -6.28 9.88 14.09
C VAL A 760 -7.41 9.37 15.00
N ALA A 761 -8.66 9.26 14.50
CA ALA A 761 -9.77 8.73 15.28
C ALA A 761 -9.61 7.21 15.49
N ALA A 762 -9.34 6.46 14.42
CA ALA A 762 -9.04 5.02 14.52
C ALA A 762 -7.79 4.72 15.36
N THR A 763 -6.79 5.61 15.33
CA THR A 763 -5.60 5.52 16.20
C THR A 763 -5.98 5.75 17.67
N THR A 764 -6.75 6.80 17.97
CA THR A 764 -7.21 7.13 19.34
C THR A 764 -8.11 6.03 19.92
N GLU A 765 -8.95 5.42 19.09
CA GLU A 765 -9.79 4.26 19.44
C GLU A 765 -9.02 2.92 19.46
N ASN A 766 -7.72 2.90 19.15
CA ASN A 766 -6.86 1.72 19.09
C ASN A 766 -7.42 0.59 18.18
N LEU A 767 -7.98 0.97 17.02
CA LEU A 767 -8.63 0.02 16.11
C LEU A 767 -7.60 -0.88 15.40
N THR A 768 -7.69 -2.19 15.63
CA THR A 768 -6.83 -3.21 15.00
C THR A 768 -7.18 -3.50 13.52
N THR A 769 -8.23 -2.88 12.97
CA THR A 769 -8.75 -3.14 11.61
C THR A 769 -7.99 -2.44 10.47
N GLY A 770 -6.89 -1.74 10.74
CA GLY A 770 -6.12 -1.00 9.74
C GLY A 770 -5.46 -1.87 8.65
N PHE A 771 -5.53 -3.21 8.76
CA PHE A 771 -4.87 -4.15 7.85
C PHE A 771 -5.82 -4.75 6.80
N GLY A 772 -6.36 -3.90 5.93
CA GLY A 772 -7.04 -4.30 4.68
C GLY A 772 -8.52 -3.92 4.52
N ASP A 773 -9.17 -3.42 5.58
CA ASP A 773 -10.60 -3.07 5.55
C ASP A 773 -10.83 -1.57 5.20
N MET A 774 -10.78 -1.22 3.91
CA MET A 774 -11.37 0.05 3.45
C MET A 774 -12.91 -0.08 3.39
N LYS A 775 -13.55 0.07 4.57
CA LYS A 775 -15.01 0.13 4.67
C LYS A 775 -15.57 1.31 3.87
N ALA A 776 -16.53 1.04 3.00
CA ALA A 776 -17.43 2.09 2.52
C ALA A 776 -18.20 2.67 3.73
N ALA A 777 -17.94 3.95 4.04
CA ALA A 777 -18.39 4.62 5.26
C ALA A 777 -19.89 5.02 5.23
N GLU A 778 -20.79 4.08 4.89
CA GLU A 778 -22.18 4.39 4.58
C GLU A 778 -23.19 3.29 5.02
N LYS A 779 -23.04 2.75 6.24
CA LYS A 779 -24.04 1.84 6.84
C LYS A 779 -24.56 2.16 8.25
N PHE A 780 -24.01 3.16 8.95
CA PHE A 780 -24.41 3.45 10.34
C PHE A 780 -25.43 4.58 10.54
N VAL A 781 -25.88 5.26 9.48
CA VAL A 781 -26.84 6.40 9.56
C VAL A 781 -28.32 5.97 9.36
N MET A 782 -28.57 4.72 8.96
CA MET A 782 -29.93 4.22 8.71
C MET A 782 -30.71 3.84 9.99
N LEU A 783 -30.06 3.57 11.12
CA LEU A 783 -30.74 3.04 12.32
C LEU A 783 -31.40 4.13 13.18
N GLU A 784 -30.73 5.27 13.42
CA GLU A 784 -31.31 6.36 14.24
C GLU A 784 -32.58 6.96 13.63
N LYS A 785 -32.62 7.09 12.30
CA LYS A 785 -33.79 7.65 11.59
C LYS A 785 -34.99 6.70 11.54
N ALA A 786 -34.81 5.40 11.79
CA ALA A 786 -35.91 4.45 11.93
C ALA A 786 -36.60 4.56 13.29
N ALA A 787 -35.84 4.75 14.38
CA ALA A 787 -36.36 4.82 15.74
C ALA A 787 -37.39 5.95 15.94
N GLY A 788 -37.20 7.10 15.28
CA GLY A 788 -38.11 8.25 15.35
C GLY A 788 -39.47 8.07 14.67
N CYS A 789 -39.70 7.00 13.88
CA CYS A 789 -40.93 6.83 13.12
C CYS A 789 -41.95 5.88 13.77
N CYS A 790 -41.50 4.88 14.53
CA CYS A 790 -42.36 3.80 15.04
C CYS A 790 -43.26 4.22 16.23
N SER A 791 -42.89 5.27 16.97
CA SER A 791 -43.60 5.72 18.18
C SER A 791 -44.90 6.50 17.91
N ARG A 792 -45.28 6.74 16.64
CA ARG A 792 -46.48 7.51 16.26
C ARG A 792 -47.53 6.74 15.44
N MET A 793 -47.36 5.42 15.23
CA MET A 793 -48.31 4.59 14.46
C MET A 793 -49.16 3.63 15.30
N ALA A 794 -48.89 3.49 16.60
CA ALA A 794 -49.59 2.52 17.46
C ALA A 794 -51.10 2.85 17.66
N ASP A 795 -51.45 4.12 17.84
CA ASP A 795 -52.76 4.51 18.39
C ASP A 795 -53.91 4.65 17.36
N CYS A 796 -53.66 4.39 16.07
CA CYS A 796 -54.63 4.73 14.99
C CYS A 796 -54.83 3.65 13.89
N CYS A 797 -54.35 2.41 14.06
CA CYS A 797 -54.56 1.34 13.07
C CYS A 797 -55.77 0.45 13.38
N CYS A 798 -56.85 0.56 12.58
CA CYS A 798 -57.96 -0.39 12.64
C CYS A 798 -57.62 -1.72 11.94
N CYS A 799 -58.26 -2.82 12.36
CA CYS A 799 -57.90 -4.19 11.97
C CYS A 799 -57.90 -4.43 10.44
N MET A 800 -58.82 -3.79 9.71
CA MET A 800 -58.88 -3.88 8.24
C MET A 800 -57.69 -3.22 7.54
N CYS A 801 -57.11 -2.16 8.10
CA CYS A 801 -55.88 -1.56 7.57
C CYS A 801 -54.67 -2.47 7.79
N PHE A 802 -54.59 -3.14 8.95
CA PHE A 802 -53.51 -4.08 9.26
C PHE A 802 -53.52 -5.28 8.30
N ILE A 803 -54.67 -5.94 8.11
CA ILE A 803 -54.81 -7.05 7.15
C ILE A 803 -54.41 -6.64 5.73
N LYS A 804 -54.78 -5.42 5.30
CA LYS A 804 -54.49 -4.87 3.96
C LYS A 804 -53.04 -4.40 3.80
N ALA A 805 -52.30 -4.18 4.89
CA ALA A 805 -50.86 -3.99 4.90
C ALA A 805 -50.13 -5.35 4.83
N CYS A 806 -50.56 -6.34 5.62
CA CYS A 806 -50.03 -7.70 5.56
C CYS A 806 -50.19 -8.33 4.16
N SER A 807 -51.32 -8.08 3.47
CA SER A 807 -51.53 -8.53 2.08
C SER A 807 -50.66 -7.80 1.04
N LYS A 808 -49.73 -6.94 1.45
CA LYS A 808 -48.73 -6.26 0.62
C LYS A 808 -47.29 -6.44 1.14
N MET A 809 -47.09 -7.21 2.21
CA MET A 809 -45.73 -7.51 2.70
C MET A 809 -45.02 -8.47 1.74
N ASN A 810 -43.77 -8.14 1.42
CA ASN A 810 -42.81 -9.05 0.80
C ASN A 810 -42.48 -10.18 1.80
N ASP A 811 -42.29 -11.41 1.32
CA ASP A 811 -41.99 -12.61 2.12
C ASP A 811 -40.87 -12.40 3.15
N GLN A 812 -39.82 -11.64 2.80
CA GLN A 812 -38.74 -11.32 3.75
C GLN A 812 -39.22 -10.51 4.96
N CYS A 813 -40.17 -9.58 4.77
CA CYS A 813 -40.78 -8.81 5.86
C CYS A 813 -41.71 -9.69 6.69
N ALA A 814 -42.42 -10.64 6.08
CA ALA A 814 -43.23 -11.63 6.78
C ALA A 814 -42.39 -12.57 7.65
N ILE A 815 -41.22 -13.02 7.15
CA ILE A 815 -40.26 -13.85 7.91
C ILE A 815 -39.72 -13.09 9.13
N VAL A 816 -39.28 -11.83 8.96
CA VAL A 816 -38.78 -11.01 10.08
C VAL A 816 -39.88 -10.72 11.10
N MET A 817 -41.11 -10.43 10.68
CA MET A 817 -42.26 -10.29 11.58
C MET A 817 -42.57 -11.58 12.34
N ALA A 818 -42.55 -12.74 11.67
CA ALA A 818 -42.77 -14.04 12.32
C ALA A 818 -41.67 -14.35 13.35
N GLN A 819 -40.41 -14.03 13.05
CA GLN A 819 -39.29 -14.17 13.98
C GLN A 819 -39.41 -13.22 15.18
N ALA A 820 -39.83 -11.97 14.98
CA ALA A 820 -40.09 -11.01 16.05
C ALA A 820 -41.25 -11.47 16.95
N CYS A 821 -42.37 -11.92 16.37
CA CYS A 821 -43.50 -12.49 17.13
C CYS A 821 -43.10 -13.75 17.89
N ALA A 822 -42.25 -14.62 17.32
CA ALA A 822 -41.73 -15.80 18.02
C ALA A 822 -40.83 -15.40 19.20
N ALA A 823 -39.96 -14.40 19.03
CA ALA A 823 -39.11 -13.89 20.12
C ALA A 823 -39.95 -13.26 21.25
N ILE A 824 -40.99 -12.49 20.93
CA ILE A 824 -41.94 -11.93 21.90
C ILE A 824 -42.73 -13.04 22.62
N ALA A 825 -43.16 -14.08 21.90
CA ALA A 825 -43.79 -15.25 22.51
C ALA A 825 -42.84 -15.99 23.46
N CYS A 826 -41.57 -16.17 23.09
CA CYS A 826 -40.55 -16.75 23.98
C CYS A 826 -40.30 -15.88 25.22
N LEU A 827 -40.30 -14.55 25.09
CA LEU A 827 -40.21 -13.63 26.23
C LEU A 827 -41.43 -13.75 27.16
N GLY A 828 -42.65 -13.75 26.62
CA GLY A 828 -43.87 -13.96 27.42
C GLY A 828 -43.93 -15.34 28.09
N CYS A 829 -43.41 -16.39 27.44
CA CYS A 829 -43.22 -17.69 28.07
C CYS A 829 -42.17 -17.64 29.19
N PHE A 830 -41.07 -16.92 29.02
CA PHE A 830 -40.03 -16.75 30.05
C PHE A 830 -40.56 -15.97 31.27
N GLU A 831 -41.32 -14.89 31.03
CA GLU A 831 -41.98 -14.08 32.05
C GLU A 831 -43.00 -14.91 32.84
N CYS A 832 -43.88 -15.66 32.15
CA CYS A 832 -44.83 -16.59 32.77
C CYS A 832 -44.14 -17.73 33.55
N CYS A 833 -43.02 -18.26 33.04
CA CYS A 833 -42.20 -19.21 33.78
C CYS A 833 -41.54 -18.58 35.02
N SER A 834 -41.16 -17.30 34.98
CA SER A 834 -40.57 -16.61 36.14
C SER A 834 -41.60 -16.44 37.27
N GLU A 835 -42.85 -16.08 36.96
CA GLU A 835 -43.94 -16.02 37.96
C GLU A 835 -44.27 -17.41 38.53
N LEU A 836 -44.43 -18.42 37.66
CA LEU A 836 -44.86 -19.76 38.07
C LEU A 836 -43.77 -20.62 38.73
N CYS A 837 -42.48 -20.40 38.44
CA CYS A 837 -41.38 -21.20 38.98
C CYS A 837 -40.57 -20.51 40.08
N CYS A 838 -40.66 -19.18 40.24
CA CYS A 838 -39.91 -18.45 41.29
C CYS A 838 -40.80 -17.76 42.34
N GLY A 839 -42.13 -17.71 42.17
CA GLY A 839 -43.07 -17.16 43.16
C GLY A 839 -43.29 -18.05 44.39
N GLY A 840 -42.21 -18.58 45.01
CA GLY A 840 -42.27 -19.76 45.89
C GLY A 840 -41.38 -19.79 47.13
N SER A 841 -40.82 -18.66 47.60
CA SER A 841 -40.09 -18.60 48.88
C SER A 841 -40.18 -17.24 49.58
N ASN A 842 -40.68 -17.25 50.81
CA ASN A 842 -40.33 -16.28 51.86
C ASN A 842 -39.00 -16.67 52.50
#